data_AF-A0A1G9S1R9-F1
#
_entry.id   AF-A0A1G9S1R9-F1
#
_cell.length_a   1.000
_cell.length_b   1.000
_cell.length_c   1.000
_cell.angle_alpha   90.00
_cell.angle_beta   90.00
_cell.angle_gamma   90.00
#
_symmetry.space_group_name_H-M   'P 1'
#
loop_
_entity.id
_entity.type
_entity.pdbx_description
1 polymer ?
#
loop_
_entity_poly.entity_id
_entity_poly.type
_entity_poly.pdbx_seq_one_letter_code
_entity_poly.pdbx_strand_id
1 'polypeptide(L)'
;MHIKRLKRTKKSVAIAIIGSMLISTGTPLAGVLTVSANENEIKVVKSNTQKRNVMYYGDWSIWGGQGNFYPKDIPAEELTHLNFAFMDFDAQGNLIFTDKDAAVGAPVGQAGVQWGAPNAGILNALQELRAKNPNLKLGISVGGWSKSGDFSPMAANPQARANFIKNIIKFVEYTNMDFVDLDWEFPGEVRQGDLVDNKNDEGTPHSTPQDKENYTILLEELREALDAKGVENGKDYELTVALPAPKKKQEKIDIDRLFEIVDFANIMTYDLRGAWDDKSGHQTALYPNPNDPINNESEDNLSIDESVDYLIEQGAEPEKIVIGAAFYTRGWDKVAKGDDAKLPGLHQPAQKTGKDADQTPSYGAPNEAPLTNGDSGRAAGCWTYRGLDKLKAQYPGLKEYWDDTAKAPYLYDESTGKFFTYDNVKSVEEKAKYVNENNLGGMIGWMSSQDKPTNGSTKRDELTKTMKKGLFGDSELSDHEIVYSDLDIAATVNTYEQEWGADRKGYEITIKNNERAEESDAVLKEVEKGAETIKAPKLYIKTDKPLNRGDHMSGTVTYENGYTVVDLKSVWEGKNIEQGQTYTFKLSGDAKIESIDIVQRMSDNSPEIARQTIFGEKGPEVNQVPVLKGISNKTIKVGDSFNELAGVTATDKEDGDLTSKIKVSGNVDTTKVGKYELTYKVSDSKGLETVANRTITVEEAVVTPPQEDSDFGVGQGIQWPSQVNAPFADMTAWNNGDFSNNGALNLKKISQDTGVKFFNLGFIQSTGGVSNGKVNWGWGGHEVLSERHADNTQYQGIKKSIKDIREIGGDVTISLGGLNGVAPWEVTQDVNTLYNTYKEIVQGYGLTRIDLDIEGGATNKQHNIANAKAIKKVQDETGVDIVLTLAVMPSGLTSVQLDVLEAYLSQGVDVEVVNIMTMCYGASVPDYAVGSVQAVDNTMKQVKEYFKKYANRELTDEQAYRKVGMTPSVGFEGSAHPIFDTEDTKIIVDHAIEKEIGMVSMWSINRDSKAQDNQGINNAYEHTNLMKQFGKETTTPDPEENKAPVFSGIANKTIKVGEIFDALSGVTATDKEDGNLTDKIKVSGKADTSKAGKYELTYSVTDSKGLTTTAKRTITVESVSVEGDTYDSTKIYYGGELVTYKGQEYKAKWWTQGEAPDKSQAWEKIVKPNEDGSINYEPGMIFTGGETVKYEGKSYKAKWWTNTVPGSDDSWQLIG
;
A
#
# COMPACT_ATOMS: atom_id res chain seq x y z
N MET A 1 26.56 -39.87 -19.28
CA MET A 1 27.67 -40.39 -20.13
C MET A 1 28.25 -39.22 -20.94
N HIS A 2 29.40 -39.40 -21.62
CA HIS A 2 30.10 -38.42 -22.47
C HIS A 2 29.21 -37.60 -23.44
N ILE A 3 29.50 -36.40 -23.98
CA ILE A 3 30.55 -35.33 -23.95
C ILE A 3 30.57 -34.70 -25.40
N LYS A 4 30.93 -33.41 -25.58
CA LYS A 4 31.30 -32.69 -26.85
C LYS A 4 30.16 -32.34 -27.85
N ARG A 5 30.20 -31.24 -28.65
CA ARG A 5 30.99 -29.98 -28.66
C ARG A 5 30.45 -28.95 -29.70
N LEU A 6 30.35 -27.67 -29.32
CA LEU A 6 30.98 -26.47 -29.97
C LEU A 6 31.04 -26.31 -31.51
N LYS A 7 30.38 -25.26 -32.08
CA LYS A 7 30.98 -24.01 -32.68
C LYS A 7 30.14 -23.35 -33.81
N ARG A 8 29.96 -22.01 -33.69
CA ARG A 8 30.02 -20.90 -34.71
C ARG A 8 29.37 -21.11 -36.11
N THR A 9 28.75 -20.11 -36.75
CA THR A 9 29.35 -18.79 -37.09
C THR A 9 28.30 -17.80 -37.62
N LYS A 10 28.43 -16.49 -37.33
CA LYS A 10 27.68 -15.42 -38.02
C LYS A 10 28.07 -15.33 -39.51
N LYS A 11 27.11 -14.99 -40.39
CA LYS A 11 27.40 -14.23 -41.63
C LYS A 11 26.15 -13.50 -42.14
N SER A 12 26.27 -12.18 -42.29
CA SER A 12 25.24 -11.29 -42.82
C SER A 12 25.10 -11.43 -44.34
N VAL A 13 23.90 -11.14 -44.87
CA VAL A 13 23.67 -10.94 -46.31
C VAL A 13 23.58 -9.44 -46.58
N ALA A 14 24.35 -8.97 -47.55
CA ALA A 14 24.25 -7.60 -48.08
C ALA A 14 23.54 -7.64 -49.43
N ILE A 15 22.58 -6.74 -49.65
CA ILE A 15 21.95 -6.53 -50.95
C ILE A 15 22.71 -5.44 -51.69
N ALA A 16 23.11 -5.73 -52.93
CA ALA A 16 23.86 -4.81 -53.77
C ALA A 16 22.92 -3.97 -54.65
N ILE A 17 23.24 -2.68 -54.82
CA ILE A 17 22.68 -1.83 -55.86
C ILE A 17 23.83 -1.37 -56.76
N ILE A 18 23.70 -1.61 -58.07
CA ILE A 18 24.54 -1.02 -59.11
C ILE A 18 23.65 -0.12 -59.97
N GLY A 19 24.10 1.11 -60.24
CA GLY A 19 23.37 2.08 -61.05
C GLY A 19 24.18 2.59 -62.25
N SER A 20 23.47 3.34 -63.11
CA SER A 20 23.96 4.24 -64.18
C SER A 20 22.71 4.83 -64.83
N MET A 21 22.36 6.13 -64.87
CA MET A 21 23.03 7.38 -65.34
C MET A 21 22.18 8.61 -64.87
N LEU A 22 22.54 9.91 -64.90
CA LEU A 22 23.74 10.74 -65.18
C LEU A 22 23.51 12.17 -64.57
N ILE A 23 24.56 12.81 -64.02
CA ILE A 23 24.95 14.26 -63.96
C ILE A 23 23.82 15.34 -64.07
N SER A 24 23.57 16.31 -63.16
CA SER A 24 24.45 17.37 -62.58
C SER A 24 23.77 18.25 -61.49
N THR A 25 24.56 18.83 -60.54
CA THR A 25 24.35 20.06 -59.71
C THR A 25 23.06 20.22 -58.87
N GLY A 26 23.05 20.57 -57.56
CA GLY A 26 24.12 20.73 -56.57
C GLY A 26 23.79 21.75 -55.45
N THR A 27 23.50 21.28 -54.22
CA THR A 27 23.47 22.04 -52.94
C THR A 27 23.49 21.05 -51.75
N PRO A 28 23.85 21.46 -50.51
CA PRO A 28 24.35 20.54 -49.48
C PRO A 28 23.27 19.89 -48.58
N LEU A 29 23.59 18.69 -48.08
CA LEU A 29 22.89 18.00 -47.00
C LEU A 29 23.79 17.97 -45.76
N ALA A 30 23.24 18.31 -44.58
CA ALA A 30 23.93 18.15 -43.30
C ALA A 30 23.97 16.66 -42.92
N GLY A 31 25.07 16.24 -42.27
CA GLY A 31 25.31 14.83 -41.97
C GLY A 31 24.58 14.34 -40.72
N VAL A 32 24.01 13.13 -40.81
CA VAL A 32 23.61 12.34 -39.62
C VAL A 32 24.85 11.60 -39.11
N LEU A 33 25.24 11.88 -37.88
CA LEU A 33 26.24 11.09 -37.14
C LEU A 33 25.56 9.87 -36.53
N THR A 34 25.97 8.67 -36.94
CA THR A 34 25.56 7.43 -36.27
C THR A 34 26.45 7.18 -35.06
N VAL A 35 25.84 7.10 -33.88
CA VAL A 35 26.48 6.60 -32.65
C VAL A 35 25.87 5.24 -32.35
N SER A 36 26.69 4.19 -32.31
CA SER A 36 26.27 2.89 -31.78
C SER A 36 26.37 2.91 -30.26
N ALA A 37 25.23 2.80 -29.58
CA ALA A 37 25.19 2.39 -28.18
C ALA A 37 25.52 0.90 -28.07
N ASN A 38 26.20 0.50 -27.00
CA ASN A 38 26.34 -0.90 -26.60
C ASN A 38 25.30 -1.18 -25.52
N GLU A 39 24.42 -2.14 -25.77
CA GLU A 39 23.49 -2.66 -24.77
C GLU A 39 24.24 -3.47 -23.70
N ASN A 40 23.89 -3.22 -22.44
CA ASN A 40 23.99 -4.15 -21.32
C ASN A 40 23.19 -3.56 -20.14
N GLU A 41 21.91 -3.29 -20.37
CA GLU A 41 21.01 -2.96 -19.26
C GLU A 41 20.64 -4.26 -18.54
N ILE A 42 20.90 -4.26 -17.23
CA ILE A 42 20.40 -5.28 -16.32
C ILE A 42 18.96 -4.88 -16.02
N LYS A 43 17.97 -5.58 -16.58
CA LYS A 43 16.57 -5.42 -16.17
C LYS A 43 16.46 -5.67 -14.67
N VAL A 44 16.23 -4.61 -13.90
CA VAL A 44 15.91 -4.68 -12.47
C VAL A 44 14.41 -4.86 -12.35
N VAL A 45 13.96 -6.07 -12.02
CA VAL A 45 12.56 -6.33 -11.69
C VAL A 45 12.21 -5.54 -10.43
N LYS A 46 11.30 -4.56 -10.58
CA LYS A 46 10.73 -3.79 -9.46
C LYS A 46 9.57 -4.59 -8.86
N SER A 47 9.75 -5.23 -7.71
CA SER A 47 8.60 -5.74 -6.94
C SER A 47 7.87 -4.56 -6.28
N ASN A 48 6.72 -4.16 -6.82
CA ASN A 48 5.88 -3.11 -6.24
C ASN A 48 4.74 -3.74 -5.42
N THR A 49 4.89 -3.80 -4.09
CA THR A 49 3.97 -4.52 -3.18
C THR A 49 2.67 -3.73 -2.89
N GLN A 50 2.13 -3.02 -3.87
CA GLN A 50 0.96 -2.15 -3.71
C GLN A 50 -0.32 -2.89 -4.13
N LYS A 51 -1.25 -3.07 -3.18
CA LYS A 51 -2.61 -3.57 -3.46
C LYS A 51 -3.35 -2.61 -4.40
N ARG A 52 -4.35 -3.13 -5.12
CA ARG A 52 -5.16 -2.38 -6.09
C ARG A 52 -6.65 -2.63 -5.88
N ASN A 53 -7.46 -1.57 -5.78
CA ASN A 53 -8.91 -1.64 -5.99
C ASN A 53 -9.21 -1.12 -7.41
N VAL A 54 -9.68 -2.01 -8.28
CA VAL A 54 -9.85 -1.76 -9.72
C VAL A 54 -11.34 -1.87 -10.07
N MET A 55 -11.79 -1.13 -11.09
CA MET A 55 -13.20 -1.13 -11.48
C MET A 55 -13.35 -0.98 -12.99
N TYR A 56 -14.28 -1.74 -13.59
CA TYR A 56 -14.71 -1.51 -14.97
C TYR A 56 -15.84 -0.47 -15.04
N TYR A 57 -15.78 0.40 -16.06
CA TYR A 57 -16.82 1.36 -16.42
C TYR A 57 -17.12 1.29 -17.93
N GLY A 58 -18.20 0.59 -18.28
CA GLY A 58 -18.70 0.48 -19.65
C GLY A 58 -19.27 1.79 -20.20
N ASP A 59 -18.98 2.11 -21.47
CA ASP A 59 -19.46 3.30 -22.18
C ASP A 59 -21.00 3.40 -22.18
N TRP A 60 -21.69 2.26 -22.31
CA TRP A 60 -23.13 2.10 -22.20
C TRP A 60 -23.73 2.50 -20.84
N SER A 61 -22.92 2.77 -19.81
CA SER A 61 -23.38 3.17 -18.46
C SER A 61 -24.18 4.46 -18.45
N ILE A 62 -23.93 5.36 -19.40
CA ILE A 62 -24.56 6.67 -19.46
C ILE A 62 -26.02 6.60 -19.94
N TRP A 63 -26.46 5.45 -20.45
CA TRP A 63 -27.80 5.27 -21.01
C TRP A 63 -28.82 4.77 -19.98
N GLY A 64 -30.10 4.89 -20.32
CA GLY A 64 -31.21 4.57 -19.42
C GLY A 64 -31.22 3.13 -18.90
N GLY A 65 -30.65 2.17 -19.64
CA GLY A 65 -30.52 0.77 -19.21
C GLY A 65 -29.66 0.58 -17.96
N GLN A 66 -28.68 1.46 -17.73
CA GLN A 66 -27.86 1.50 -16.51
C GLN A 66 -28.26 2.64 -15.56
N GLY A 67 -29.41 3.27 -15.81
CA GLY A 67 -29.94 4.36 -14.99
C GLY A 67 -29.12 5.64 -15.09
N ASN A 68 -28.63 5.98 -16.29
CA ASN A 68 -27.89 7.21 -16.60
C ASN A 68 -26.71 7.46 -15.65
N PHE A 69 -25.84 6.46 -15.49
CA PHE A 69 -24.74 6.49 -14.53
C PHE A 69 -23.51 7.16 -15.16
N TYR A 70 -23.26 8.41 -14.81
CA TYR A 70 -22.21 9.24 -15.41
C TYR A 70 -20.90 9.17 -14.59
N PRO A 71 -19.74 9.56 -15.15
CA PRO A 71 -18.45 9.46 -14.46
C PRO A 71 -18.40 10.15 -13.08
N LYS A 72 -19.12 11.27 -12.91
CA LYS A 72 -19.27 11.97 -11.63
C LYS A 72 -19.98 11.17 -10.52
N ASP A 73 -20.67 10.09 -10.86
CA ASP A 73 -21.44 9.24 -9.93
C ASP A 73 -20.60 8.03 -9.43
N ILE A 74 -19.39 7.85 -9.98
CA ILE A 74 -18.41 6.83 -9.58
C ILE A 74 -17.77 7.20 -8.22
N PRO A 75 -17.60 6.25 -7.28
CA PRO A 75 -16.84 6.43 -6.05
C PRO A 75 -15.31 6.36 -6.32
N ALA A 76 -14.81 7.29 -7.13
CA ALA A 76 -13.40 7.39 -7.52
C ALA A 76 -12.42 7.51 -6.34
N GLU A 77 -12.85 8.10 -5.22
CA GLU A 77 -12.13 8.19 -3.94
C GLU A 77 -11.84 6.82 -3.31
N GLU A 78 -12.59 5.78 -3.69
CA GLU A 78 -12.42 4.40 -3.21
C GLU A 78 -11.59 3.53 -4.18
N LEU A 79 -11.17 4.08 -5.33
CA LEU A 79 -10.59 3.33 -6.44
C LEU A 79 -9.13 3.73 -6.69
N THR A 80 -8.29 2.74 -7.00
CA THR A 80 -6.91 2.98 -7.47
C THR A 80 -6.81 3.04 -8.99
N HIS A 81 -7.65 2.27 -9.69
CA HIS A 81 -7.62 2.15 -11.15
C HIS A 81 -9.06 2.04 -11.69
N LEU A 82 -9.33 2.66 -12.84
CA LEU A 82 -10.62 2.57 -13.54
C LEU A 82 -10.39 2.24 -15.02
N ASN A 83 -10.88 1.08 -15.44
CA ASN A 83 -10.81 0.59 -16.80
C ASN A 83 -12.05 1.11 -17.57
N PHE A 84 -11.83 2.00 -18.54
CA PHE A 84 -12.88 2.42 -19.47
C PHE A 84 -13.12 1.29 -20.48
N ALA A 85 -14.33 0.73 -20.47
CA ALA A 85 -14.73 -0.41 -21.29
C ALA A 85 -15.70 0.04 -22.40
N PHE A 86 -15.52 -0.30 -23.67
CA PHE A 86 -14.34 -0.90 -24.29
C PHE A 86 -13.91 -0.07 -25.51
N MET A 87 -12.69 -0.31 -25.98
CA MET A 87 -12.30 -0.01 -27.36
C MET A 87 -12.36 -1.30 -28.18
N ASP A 88 -12.86 -1.19 -29.40
CA ASP A 88 -12.85 -2.23 -30.43
C ASP A 88 -11.73 -1.92 -31.45
N PHE A 89 -11.36 -2.86 -32.31
CA PHE A 89 -10.35 -2.63 -33.36
C PHE A 89 -10.47 -3.64 -34.51
N ASP A 90 -10.06 -3.23 -35.71
CA ASP A 90 -10.04 -4.13 -36.86
C ASP A 90 -8.77 -5.01 -36.93
N ALA A 91 -8.79 -6.06 -37.74
CA ALA A 91 -7.65 -6.94 -38.01
C ALA A 91 -6.43 -6.24 -38.67
N GLN A 92 -6.48 -4.93 -38.90
CA GLN A 92 -5.36 -4.11 -39.36
C GLN A 92 -4.80 -3.21 -38.23
N GLY A 93 -5.42 -3.22 -37.04
CA GLY A 93 -5.02 -2.45 -35.87
C GLY A 93 -5.60 -1.03 -35.81
N ASN A 94 -6.64 -0.72 -36.58
CA ASN A 94 -7.32 0.58 -36.49
C ASN A 94 -8.40 0.51 -35.39
N LEU A 95 -8.47 1.53 -34.53
CA LEU A 95 -9.37 1.54 -33.38
C LEU A 95 -10.81 1.88 -33.81
N ILE A 96 -11.79 1.35 -33.07
CA ILE A 96 -13.22 1.50 -33.32
C ILE A 96 -13.92 1.77 -31.98
N PHE A 97 -14.69 2.85 -31.89
CA PHE A 97 -15.55 3.07 -30.71
C PHE A 97 -16.70 2.05 -30.70
N THR A 98 -16.93 1.38 -29.57
CA THR A 98 -18.15 0.59 -29.32
C THR A 98 -19.39 1.49 -29.26
N ASP A 99 -19.30 2.62 -28.56
CA ASP A 99 -20.27 3.72 -28.62
C ASP A 99 -19.57 5.09 -28.70
N LYS A 100 -19.46 5.61 -29.93
CA LYS A 100 -18.87 6.94 -30.18
C LYS A 100 -19.64 8.06 -29.49
N ASP A 101 -20.96 7.96 -29.47
CA ASP A 101 -21.81 9.01 -28.89
C ASP A 101 -21.62 9.05 -27.36
N ALA A 102 -21.40 7.91 -26.71
CA ALA A 102 -21.02 7.88 -25.30
C ALA A 102 -19.57 8.34 -25.05
N ALA A 103 -18.61 7.84 -25.82
CA ALA A 103 -17.18 8.09 -25.59
C ALA A 103 -16.79 9.57 -25.74
N VAL A 104 -17.29 10.25 -26.78
CA VAL A 104 -16.90 11.65 -27.14
C VAL A 104 -18.08 12.58 -27.43
N GLY A 105 -19.30 12.07 -27.63
CA GLY A 105 -20.45 12.87 -28.06
C GLY A 105 -21.29 13.49 -26.95
N ALA A 106 -21.66 12.72 -25.93
CA ALA A 106 -22.76 13.04 -25.03
C ALA A 106 -22.37 14.00 -23.88
N PRO A 107 -23.26 14.91 -23.46
CA PRO A 107 -23.05 15.73 -22.26
C PRO A 107 -23.36 14.91 -21.00
N VAL A 108 -22.36 14.24 -20.44
CA VAL A 108 -22.48 13.27 -19.32
C VAL A 108 -22.57 13.94 -17.94
N GLY A 109 -23.50 14.89 -17.80
CA GLY A 109 -23.82 15.54 -16.52
C GLY A 109 -22.88 16.67 -16.08
N GLN A 110 -21.96 17.10 -16.95
CA GLN A 110 -21.05 18.22 -16.72
C GLN A 110 -21.71 19.58 -17.01
N ALA A 111 -21.35 20.62 -16.25
CA ALA A 111 -21.93 21.95 -16.42
C ALA A 111 -21.39 22.67 -17.67
N GLY A 112 -22.28 23.14 -18.55
CA GLY A 112 -21.93 23.93 -19.73
C GLY A 112 -21.47 23.13 -20.96
N VAL A 113 -21.41 21.79 -20.86
CA VAL A 113 -21.03 20.89 -21.96
C VAL A 113 -22.22 20.64 -22.89
N GLN A 114 -21.97 20.59 -24.20
CA GLN A 114 -22.98 20.34 -25.24
C GLN A 114 -22.62 19.12 -26.08
N TRP A 115 -23.60 18.55 -26.77
CA TRP A 115 -23.41 17.39 -27.63
C TRP A 115 -22.39 17.67 -28.75
N GLY A 116 -21.39 16.80 -28.90
CA GLY A 116 -20.34 16.90 -29.92
C GLY A 116 -19.37 18.08 -29.73
N ALA A 117 -19.39 18.75 -28.56
CA ALA A 117 -18.38 19.73 -28.21
C ALA A 117 -17.04 19.03 -27.92
N PRO A 118 -15.88 19.69 -28.14
CA PRO A 118 -14.56 19.07 -27.88
C PRO A 118 -14.32 18.60 -26.45
N ASN A 119 -15.11 19.09 -25.48
CA ASN A 119 -15.07 18.72 -24.08
C ASN A 119 -16.21 17.77 -23.64
N ALA A 120 -16.93 17.16 -24.60
CA ALA A 120 -18.01 16.22 -24.34
C ALA A 120 -17.54 14.75 -24.23
N GLY A 121 -18.49 13.87 -23.90
CA GLY A 121 -18.27 12.43 -23.77
C GLY A 121 -17.59 12.00 -22.47
N ILE A 122 -17.58 10.69 -22.26
CA ILE A 122 -16.99 10.04 -21.09
C ILE A 122 -15.49 10.36 -20.96
N LEU A 123 -14.73 10.35 -22.05
CA LEU A 123 -13.27 10.48 -22.01
C LEU A 123 -12.82 11.82 -21.37
N ASN A 124 -13.47 12.94 -21.74
CA ASN A 124 -13.24 14.24 -21.11
C ASN A 124 -13.77 14.30 -19.67
N ALA A 125 -14.88 13.61 -19.37
CA ALA A 125 -15.47 13.58 -18.04
C ALA A 125 -14.65 12.76 -17.02
N LEU A 126 -13.93 11.72 -17.48
CA LEU A 126 -12.98 10.98 -16.66
C LEU A 126 -11.78 11.84 -16.26
N GLN A 127 -11.31 12.75 -17.13
CA GLN A 127 -10.28 13.72 -16.77
C GLN A 127 -10.74 14.68 -15.66
N GLU A 128 -12.02 15.11 -15.67
CA GLU A 128 -12.60 15.87 -14.55
C GLU A 128 -12.73 15.03 -13.27
N LEU A 129 -13.00 13.73 -13.39
CA LEU A 129 -13.09 12.81 -12.26
C LEU A 129 -11.73 12.61 -11.58
N ARG A 130 -10.68 12.28 -12.35
CA ARG A 130 -9.31 12.12 -11.84
C ARG A 130 -8.75 13.40 -11.24
N ALA A 131 -9.00 14.57 -11.86
CA ALA A 131 -8.57 15.85 -11.29
C ALA A 131 -9.21 16.19 -9.92
N LYS A 132 -10.28 15.49 -9.51
CA LYS A 132 -10.88 15.58 -8.16
C LYS A 132 -10.45 14.43 -7.24
N ASN A 133 -9.86 13.38 -7.77
CA ASN A 133 -9.49 12.14 -7.08
C ASN A 133 -8.10 11.70 -7.58
N PRO A 134 -7.02 12.40 -7.18
CA PRO A 134 -5.66 12.12 -7.67
C PRO A 134 -5.09 10.75 -7.23
N ASN A 135 -5.82 9.98 -6.43
CA ASN A 135 -5.60 8.57 -6.20
C ASN A 135 -5.93 7.66 -7.41
N LEU A 136 -6.71 8.14 -8.39
CA LEU A 136 -7.31 7.30 -9.44
C LEU A 136 -6.54 7.29 -10.77
N LYS A 137 -5.91 6.16 -11.13
CA LYS A 137 -5.41 5.94 -12.49
C LYS A 137 -6.55 5.61 -13.46
N LEU A 138 -6.46 6.10 -14.69
CA LEU A 138 -7.41 5.85 -15.78
C LEU A 138 -6.76 5.01 -16.88
N GLY A 139 -7.45 3.99 -17.38
CA GLY A 139 -6.94 3.17 -18.48
C GLY A 139 -8.00 2.80 -19.49
N ILE A 140 -7.55 2.45 -20.70
CA ILE A 140 -8.41 1.92 -21.75
C ILE A 140 -8.40 0.40 -21.70
N SER A 141 -9.59 -0.22 -21.68
CA SER A 141 -9.71 -1.66 -21.91
C SER A 141 -10.13 -1.94 -23.34
N VAL A 142 -9.41 -2.83 -24.00
CA VAL A 142 -9.58 -3.16 -25.42
C VAL A 142 -10.11 -4.58 -25.56
N GLY A 143 -11.21 -4.75 -26.29
CA GLY A 143 -11.84 -6.05 -26.55
C GLY A 143 -12.99 -6.38 -25.60
N GLY A 144 -12.79 -7.38 -24.75
CA GLY A 144 -13.82 -8.08 -23.99
C GLY A 144 -14.62 -9.06 -24.85
N TRP A 145 -15.57 -9.77 -24.21
CA TRP A 145 -16.30 -10.90 -24.77
C TRP A 145 -16.77 -10.68 -26.22
N SER A 146 -17.48 -9.59 -26.47
CA SER A 146 -18.11 -9.35 -27.78
C SER A 146 -17.15 -8.88 -28.87
N LYS A 147 -15.99 -8.31 -28.51
CA LYS A 147 -15.06 -7.59 -29.41
C LYS A 147 -13.66 -8.18 -29.43
N SER A 148 -13.59 -9.50 -29.28
CA SER A 148 -12.34 -10.26 -29.34
C SER A 148 -12.05 -10.87 -30.72
N GLY A 149 -12.88 -10.59 -31.74
CA GLY A 149 -12.85 -11.29 -33.03
C GLY A 149 -11.53 -11.14 -33.80
N ASP A 150 -10.96 -9.94 -33.77
CA ASP A 150 -9.81 -9.56 -34.59
C ASP A 150 -8.45 -9.61 -33.86
N PHE A 151 -8.38 -10.00 -32.58
CA PHE A 151 -7.11 -10.17 -31.85
C PHE A 151 -6.16 -11.15 -32.54
N SER A 152 -6.62 -12.38 -32.86
CA SER A 152 -5.77 -13.41 -33.45
C SER A 152 -5.15 -12.97 -34.80
N PRO A 153 -5.91 -12.49 -35.80
CA PRO A 153 -5.33 -12.04 -37.07
C PRO A 153 -4.47 -10.77 -36.93
N MET A 154 -4.78 -9.86 -36.00
CA MET A 154 -3.96 -8.67 -35.72
C MET A 154 -2.62 -9.07 -35.07
N ALA A 155 -2.65 -9.84 -33.98
CA ALA A 155 -1.47 -10.25 -33.24
C ALA A 155 -0.52 -11.13 -34.07
N ALA A 156 -1.06 -11.99 -34.95
CA ALA A 156 -0.28 -12.83 -35.86
C ALA A 156 0.45 -12.05 -36.98
N ASN A 157 0.09 -10.79 -37.22
CA ASN A 157 0.61 -9.98 -38.33
C ASN A 157 1.45 -8.79 -37.80
N PRO A 158 2.80 -8.83 -37.93
CA PRO A 158 3.66 -7.78 -37.38
C PRO A 158 3.33 -6.36 -37.86
N GLN A 159 2.82 -6.19 -39.09
CA GLN A 159 2.43 -4.88 -39.60
C GLN A 159 1.12 -4.38 -38.99
N ALA A 160 0.13 -5.26 -38.78
CA ALA A 160 -1.12 -4.91 -38.12
C ALA A 160 -0.90 -4.63 -36.62
N ARG A 161 -0.08 -5.47 -35.96
CA ARG A 161 0.32 -5.32 -34.57
C ARG A 161 1.06 -4.02 -34.29
N ALA A 162 2.04 -3.65 -35.13
CA ALA A 162 2.72 -2.36 -35.02
C ALA A 162 1.78 -1.16 -35.28
N ASN A 163 0.77 -1.30 -36.14
CA ASN A 163 -0.25 -0.27 -36.36
C ASN A 163 -1.20 -0.15 -35.14
N PHE A 164 -1.64 -1.27 -34.59
CA PHE A 164 -2.43 -1.34 -33.35
C PHE A 164 -1.71 -0.64 -32.19
N ILE A 165 -0.46 -1.04 -31.91
CA ILE A 165 0.35 -0.45 -30.84
C ILE A 165 0.50 1.06 -31.05
N LYS A 166 0.85 1.51 -32.27
CA LYS A 166 0.96 2.94 -32.59
C LYS A 166 -0.35 3.70 -32.31
N ASN A 167 -1.50 3.13 -32.68
CA ASN A 167 -2.80 3.76 -32.50
C ASN A 167 -3.20 3.78 -31.01
N ILE A 168 -2.91 2.71 -30.26
CA ILE A 168 -3.11 2.65 -28.80
C ILE A 168 -2.26 3.72 -28.08
N ILE A 169 -0.97 3.84 -28.41
CA ILE A 169 -0.11 4.89 -27.82
C ILE A 169 -0.71 6.28 -28.06
N LYS A 170 -1.08 6.62 -29.31
CA LYS A 170 -1.73 7.90 -29.63
C LYS A 170 -3.02 8.10 -28.83
N PHE A 171 -3.87 7.08 -28.73
CA PHE A 171 -5.12 7.16 -27.98
C PHE A 171 -4.85 7.48 -26.50
N VAL A 172 -3.90 6.80 -25.88
CA VAL A 172 -3.49 7.01 -24.47
C VAL A 172 -2.93 8.42 -24.26
N GLU A 173 -2.13 8.94 -25.20
CA GLU A 173 -1.64 10.32 -25.16
C GLU A 173 -2.78 11.34 -25.24
N TYR A 174 -3.61 11.28 -26.28
CA TYR A 174 -4.71 12.22 -26.50
C TYR A 174 -5.77 12.19 -25.38
N THR A 175 -6.03 11.02 -24.80
CA THR A 175 -6.95 10.88 -23.66
C THR A 175 -6.27 11.10 -22.30
N ASN A 176 -4.96 11.31 -22.27
CA ASN A 176 -4.09 11.35 -21.09
C ASN A 176 -4.39 10.21 -20.07
N MET A 177 -4.51 8.99 -20.57
CA MET A 177 -4.64 7.79 -19.74
C MET A 177 -3.28 7.35 -19.18
N ASP A 178 -3.32 6.50 -18.16
CA ASP A 178 -2.17 6.04 -17.37
C ASP A 178 -1.81 4.58 -17.68
N PHE A 179 -2.75 3.80 -18.21
CA PHE A 179 -2.52 2.39 -18.53
C PHE A 179 -3.36 1.87 -19.71
N VAL A 180 -2.94 0.71 -20.24
CA VAL A 180 -3.66 -0.06 -21.27
C VAL A 180 -3.99 -1.43 -20.72
N ASP A 181 -5.23 -1.87 -20.90
CA ASP A 181 -5.75 -3.18 -20.51
C ASP A 181 -6.17 -3.96 -21.77
N LEU A 182 -5.60 -5.14 -22.02
CA LEU A 182 -6.02 -6.01 -23.12
C LEU A 182 -6.88 -7.17 -22.61
N ASP A 183 -8.14 -7.16 -23.00
CA ASP A 183 -9.15 -8.17 -22.65
C ASP A 183 -9.47 -9.03 -23.87
N TRP A 184 -8.69 -10.11 -24.06
CA TRP A 184 -8.88 -11.05 -25.17
C TRP A 184 -9.59 -12.31 -24.66
N GLU A 185 -10.82 -12.54 -25.14
CA GLU A 185 -11.69 -13.65 -24.72
C GLU A 185 -11.94 -14.70 -25.82
N PHE A 186 -11.04 -15.66 -26.11
CA PHE A 186 -9.76 -15.98 -25.46
C PHE A 186 -8.68 -16.45 -26.46
N PRO A 187 -7.37 -16.21 -26.19
CA PRO A 187 -6.27 -16.76 -26.98
C PRO A 187 -6.38 -18.27 -27.19
N GLY A 188 -6.30 -18.72 -28.44
CA GLY A 188 -6.31 -20.14 -28.79
C GLY A 188 -7.64 -20.87 -28.53
N GLU A 189 -8.73 -20.16 -28.25
CA GLU A 189 -10.08 -20.74 -28.12
C GLU A 189 -10.98 -20.24 -29.24
N VAL A 190 -11.40 -21.13 -30.14
CA VAL A 190 -12.33 -20.77 -31.22
C VAL A 190 -13.76 -20.71 -30.69
N ARG A 191 -14.29 -19.49 -30.56
CA ARG A 191 -15.70 -19.22 -30.24
C ARG A 191 -16.39 -18.59 -31.45
N GLN A 192 -17.62 -18.99 -31.74
CA GLN A 192 -18.47 -18.27 -32.69
C GLN A 192 -19.26 -17.19 -31.94
N GLY A 193 -19.49 -16.04 -32.56
CA GLY A 193 -20.29 -14.96 -31.99
C GLY A 193 -21.69 -15.41 -31.59
N ASP A 194 -22.11 -15.06 -30.38
CA ASP A 194 -23.41 -15.40 -29.82
C ASP A 194 -24.46 -14.34 -30.18
N LEU A 195 -24.88 -14.39 -31.44
CA LEU A 195 -25.89 -13.47 -32.00
C LEU A 195 -27.27 -13.56 -31.34
N VAL A 196 -27.51 -14.57 -30.48
CA VAL A 196 -28.72 -14.66 -29.64
C VAL A 196 -28.59 -13.73 -28.44
N ASP A 197 -27.43 -13.69 -27.78
CA ASP A 197 -27.20 -12.82 -26.62
C ASP A 197 -26.92 -11.37 -27.04
N ASN A 198 -26.01 -11.18 -28.00
CA ASN A 198 -25.66 -9.88 -28.55
C ASN A 198 -25.45 -9.97 -30.06
N LYS A 199 -26.24 -9.21 -30.83
CA LYS A 199 -26.13 -9.13 -32.31
C LYS A 199 -24.78 -8.61 -32.81
N ASN A 200 -24.00 -7.96 -31.94
CA ASN A 200 -22.67 -7.41 -32.22
C ASN A 200 -21.55 -8.25 -31.59
N ASP A 201 -21.82 -9.46 -31.07
CA ASP A 201 -20.79 -10.39 -30.61
C ASP A 201 -20.13 -11.08 -31.81
N GLU A 202 -18.83 -10.87 -31.95
CA GLU A 202 -18.02 -11.41 -33.04
C GLU A 202 -17.45 -12.81 -32.74
N GLY A 203 -17.36 -13.16 -31.45
CA GLY A 203 -16.65 -14.37 -31.01
C GLY A 203 -15.13 -14.22 -31.07
N THR A 204 -14.48 -15.37 -31.22
CA THR A 204 -13.05 -15.51 -31.58
C THR A 204 -12.91 -16.52 -32.72
N PRO A 205 -13.61 -16.32 -33.86
CA PRO A 205 -13.73 -17.33 -34.92
C PRO A 205 -12.40 -17.63 -35.62
N HIS A 206 -11.39 -16.79 -35.41
CA HIS A 206 -10.08 -16.85 -36.04
C HIS A 206 -8.96 -17.36 -35.12
N SER A 207 -9.24 -17.63 -33.84
CA SER A 207 -8.23 -18.05 -32.87
C SER A 207 -7.48 -19.34 -33.23
N THR A 208 -6.20 -19.38 -32.87
CA THR A 208 -5.26 -20.45 -33.24
C THR A 208 -4.38 -20.87 -32.07
N PRO A 209 -3.81 -22.08 -32.04
CA PRO A 209 -2.82 -22.45 -31.03
C PRO A 209 -1.57 -21.56 -31.01
N GLN A 210 -1.29 -20.85 -32.12
CA GLN A 210 -0.20 -19.87 -32.21
C GLN A 210 -0.48 -18.58 -31.42
N ASP A 211 -1.74 -18.34 -31.02
CA ASP A 211 -2.13 -17.18 -30.21
C ASP A 211 -1.34 -17.13 -28.88
N LYS A 212 -0.93 -18.28 -28.33
CA LYS A 212 -0.05 -18.35 -27.13
C LYS A 212 1.25 -17.55 -27.29
N GLU A 213 1.88 -17.64 -28.46
CA GLU A 213 3.10 -16.89 -28.78
C GLU A 213 2.75 -15.48 -29.25
N ASN A 214 1.75 -15.34 -30.14
CA ASN A 214 1.40 -14.05 -30.74
C ASN A 214 0.90 -13.02 -29.70
N TYR A 215 0.15 -13.47 -28.69
CA TYR A 215 -0.33 -12.61 -27.60
C TYR A 215 0.85 -12.09 -26.77
N THR A 216 1.79 -12.97 -26.46
CA THR A 216 2.99 -12.61 -25.69
C THR A 216 3.87 -11.61 -26.46
N ILE A 217 4.08 -11.82 -27.77
CA ILE A 217 4.79 -10.86 -28.64
C ILE A 217 4.07 -9.50 -28.71
N LEU A 218 2.72 -9.50 -28.76
CA LEU A 218 1.93 -8.26 -28.70
C LEU A 218 2.14 -7.50 -27.39
N LEU A 219 2.18 -8.20 -26.25
CA LEU A 219 2.43 -7.58 -24.95
C LEU A 219 3.87 -7.05 -24.84
N GLU A 220 4.87 -7.78 -25.33
CA GLU A 220 6.27 -7.31 -25.37
C GLU A 220 6.42 -6.00 -26.18
N GLU A 221 5.93 -5.99 -27.43
CA GLU A 221 6.05 -4.81 -28.31
C GLU A 221 5.22 -3.63 -27.79
N LEU A 222 4.09 -3.87 -27.11
CA LEU A 222 3.29 -2.83 -26.47
C LEU A 222 3.99 -2.27 -25.22
N ARG A 223 4.61 -3.11 -24.39
CA ARG A 223 5.40 -2.70 -23.21
C ARG A 223 6.59 -1.84 -23.62
N GLU A 224 7.34 -2.26 -24.65
CA GLU A 224 8.45 -1.47 -25.21
C GLU A 224 7.99 -0.09 -25.71
N ALA A 225 6.83 -0.02 -26.38
CA ALA A 225 6.28 1.24 -26.86
C ALA A 225 5.80 2.16 -25.71
N LEU A 226 5.17 1.60 -24.68
CA LEU A 226 4.75 2.33 -23.47
C LEU A 226 5.96 2.85 -22.67
N ASP A 227 7.02 2.05 -22.55
CA ASP A 227 8.27 2.45 -21.88
C ASP A 227 8.95 3.62 -22.61
N ALA A 228 9.09 3.51 -23.94
CA ALA A 228 9.67 4.58 -24.76
C ALA A 228 8.87 5.88 -24.66
N LYS A 229 7.53 5.79 -24.70
CA LYS A 229 6.64 6.94 -24.53
C LYS A 229 6.68 7.52 -23.12
N GLY A 230 6.86 6.67 -22.11
CA GLY A 230 6.99 7.08 -20.72
C GLY A 230 8.24 7.92 -20.45
N VAL A 231 9.37 7.55 -21.06
CA VAL A 231 10.60 8.35 -21.02
C VAL A 231 10.44 9.70 -21.72
N GLU A 232 9.72 9.75 -22.84
CA GLU A 232 9.44 11.00 -23.57
C GLU A 232 8.55 11.96 -22.75
N ASN A 233 7.49 11.44 -22.13
CA ASN A 233 6.48 12.22 -21.43
C ASN A 233 6.78 12.44 -19.93
N GLY A 234 7.83 11.81 -19.39
CA GLY A 234 8.15 11.83 -17.96
C GLY A 234 7.09 11.11 -17.10
N LYS A 235 6.49 10.03 -17.62
CA LYS A 235 5.32 9.35 -17.06
C LYS A 235 5.51 7.83 -17.04
N ASP A 236 5.26 7.18 -15.91
CA ASP A 236 5.24 5.71 -15.83
C ASP A 236 3.86 5.20 -16.31
N TYR A 237 3.82 4.55 -17.48
CA TYR A 237 2.61 3.90 -18.02
C TYR A 237 2.54 2.42 -17.61
N GLU A 238 1.36 1.93 -17.24
CA GLU A 238 1.16 0.50 -16.93
C GLU A 238 0.54 -0.28 -18.10
N LEU A 239 0.83 -1.58 -18.16
CA LEU A 239 0.23 -2.53 -19.08
C LEU A 239 -0.44 -3.65 -18.27
N THR A 240 -1.73 -3.84 -18.48
CA THR A 240 -2.55 -4.87 -17.83
C THR A 240 -3.25 -5.75 -18.85
N VAL A 241 -3.79 -6.86 -18.37
CA VAL A 241 -4.59 -7.79 -19.16
C VAL A 241 -5.75 -8.29 -18.34
N ALA A 242 -6.85 -8.64 -18.99
CA ALA A 242 -7.88 -9.49 -18.39
C ALA A 242 -7.66 -10.94 -18.81
N LEU A 243 -7.63 -11.86 -17.84
CA LEU A 243 -7.35 -13.28 -18.07
C LEU A 243 -8.54 -14.16 -17.66
N PRO A 244 -8.80 -15.27 -18.39
CA PRO A 244 -9.80 -16.25 -17.96
C PRO A 244 -9.40 -16.88 -16.63
N ALA A 245 -10.38 -17.13 -15.75
CA ALA A 245 -10.15 -17.92 -14.54
C ALA A 245 -10.04 -19.44 -14.76
N PRO A 246 -10.79 -20.10 -15.67
CA PRO A 246 -10.68 -21.55 -15.82
C PRO A 246 -9.30 -22.00 -16.32
N LYS A 247 -8.64 -22.90 -15.56
CA LYS A 247 -7.32 -23.46 -15.84
C LYS A 247 -7.10 -23.90 -17.30
N LYS A 248 -8.04 -24.65 -17.90
CA LYS A 248 -7.97 -25.10 -19.30
C LYS A 248 -7.92 -23.97 -20.34
N LYS A 249 -8.29 -22.74 -19.98
CA LYS A 249 -8.11 -21.55 -20.82
C LYS A 249 -6.74 -20.91 -20.56
N GLN A 250 -6.32 -20.85 -19.30
CA GLN A 250 -4.99 -20.34 -18.90
C GLN A 250 -3.85 -21.17 -19.48
N GLU A 251 -4.00 -22.50 -19.63
CA GLU A 251 -3.04 -23.40 -20.32
C GLU A 251 -2.65 -22.94 -21.74
N LYS A 252 -3.54 -22.20 -22.41
CA LYS A 252 -3.36 -21.66 -23.78
C LYS A 252 -2.57 -20.35 -23.82
N ILE A 253 -2.20 -19.81 -22.66
CA ILE A 253 -1.47 -18.55 -22.49
C ILE A 253 -0.07 -18.87 -21.92
N ASP A 254 0.95 -18.07 -22.26
CA ASP A 254 2.30 -18.23 -21.71
C ASP A 254 2.44 -17.43 -20.41
N ILE A 255 1.94 -17.98 -19.30
CA ILE A 255 1.78 -17.26 -18.03
C ILE A 255 3.10 -16.71 -17.48
N ASP A 256 4.15 -17.53 -17.42
CA ASP A 256 5.50 -17.13 -16.95
C ASP A 256 5.99 -15.86 -17.66
N ARG A 257 6.08 -15.92 -18.99
CA ARG A 257 6.54 -14.80 -19.83
C ARG A 257 5.56 -13.61 -19.81
N LEU A 258 4.25 -13.84 -19.75
CA LEU A 258 3.26 -12.76 -19.63
C LEU A 258 3.44 -11.96 -18.34
N PHE A 259 3.64 -12.63 -17.20
CA PHE A 259 3.81 -11.98 -15.90
C PHE A 259 5.17 -11.30 -15.73
N GLU A 260 6.19 -11.62 -16.54
CA GLU A 260 7.41 -10.79 -16.68
C GLU A 260 7.13 -9.43 -17.35
N ILE A 261 6.09 -9.33 -18.20
CA ILE A 261 5.81 -8.15 -19.05
C ILE A 261 4.80 -7.19 -18.43
N VAL A 262 3.70 -7.72 -17.89
CA VAL A 262 2.58 -6.89 -17.38
C VAL A 262 2.85 -6.35 -15.97
N ASP A 263 2.23 -5.22 -15.65
CA ASP A 263 2.25 -4.63 -14.31
C ASP A 263 1.32 -5.37 -13.35
N PHE A 264 0.17 -5.84 -13.84
CA PHE A 264 -0.74 -6.78 -13.19
C PHE A 264 -1.75 -7.38 -14.18
N ALA A 265 -2.40 -8.47 -13.79
CA ALA A 265 -3.45 -9.15 -14.54
C ALA A 265 -4.76 -9.23 -13.74
N ASN A 266 -5.85 -8.82 -14.38
CA ASN A 266 -7.22 -8.87 -13.88
C ASN A 266 -7.81 -10.26 -14.20
N ILE A 267 -7.89 -11.15 -13.22
CA ILE A 267 -8.42 -12.49 -13.43
C ILE A 267 -9.95 -12.45 -13.32
N MET A 268 -10.63 -12.84 -14.40
CA MET A 268 -12.08 -12.88 -14.50
C MET A 268 -12.65 -14.08 -13.73
N THR A 269 -12.54 -14.04 -12.40
CA THR A 269 -13.00 -15.08 -11.48
C THR A 269 -14.49 -14.97 -11.16
N TYR A 270 -15.27 -14.64 -12.18
CA TYR A 270 -16.72 -14.61 -12.23
C TYR A 270 -17.17 -15.33 -13.50
N ASP A 271 -18.48 -15.51 -13.71
CA ASP A 271 -19.00 -16.33 -14.82
C ASP A 271 -18.45 -17.77 -14.87
N LEU A 272 -18.00 -18.31 -13.73
CA LEU A 272 -17.54 -19.69 -13.61
C LEU A 272 -18.70 -20.69 -13.83
N ARG A 273 -19.93 -20.28 -13.52
CA ARG A 273 -21.16 -21.07 -13.60
C ARG A 273 -22.32 -20.20 -14.07
N GLY A 274 -23.24 -20.75 -14.86
CA GLY A 274 -24.37 -20.00 -15.40
C GLY A 274 -25.37 -20.85 -16.17
N ALA A 275 -26.37 -20.22 -16.77
CA ALA A 275 -27.51 -20.89 -17.44
C ALA A 275 -27.16 -21.73 -18.69
N TRP A 276 -25.88 -21.78 -19.07
CA TRP A 276 -25.34 -22.77 -20.01
C TRP A 276 -25.25 -24.17 -19.38
N ASP A 277 -25.11 -24.26 -18.06
CA ASP A 277 -25.17 -25.49 -17.26
C ASP A 277 -26.62 -25.94 -17.02
N ASP A 278 -26.85 -27.26 -16.95
CA ASP A 278 -28.15 -27.84 -16.58
C ASP A 278 -28.36 -27.99 -15.06
N LYS A 279 -27.36 -27.67 -14.26
CA LYS A 279 -27.36 -27.69 -12.79
C LYS A 279 -26.93 -26.33 -12.25
N SER A 280 -27.57 -25.88 -11.17
CA SER A 280 -27.18 -24.65 -10.45
C SER A 280 -25.77 -24.78 -9.84
N GLY A 281 -25.14 -23.63 -9.58
CA GLY A 281 -23.82 -23.52 -8.95
C GLY A 281 -23.47 -22.07 -8.65
N HIS A 282 -22.28 -21.83 -8.09
CA HIS A 282 -21.82 -20.48 -7.76
C HIS A 282 -21.02 -19.88 -8.92
N GLN A 283 -21.37 -18.67 -9.37
CA GLN A 283 -20.68 -18.06 -10.52
C GLN A 283 -19.28 -17.50 -10.21
N THR A 284 -18.95 -17.32 -8.93
CA THR A 284 -17.76 -16.58 -8.47
C THR A 284 -17.28 -17.07 -7.09
N ALA A 285 -17.36 -18.40 -6.89
CA ALA A 285 -16.92 -19.05 -5.65
C ALA A 285 -15.46 -18.76 -5.34
N LEU A 286 -15.16 -18.51 -4.05
CA LEU A 286 -13.79 -18.36 -3.58
C LEU A 286 -13.06 -19.70 -3.64
N TYR A 287 -13.62 -20.71 -2.96
CA TYR A 287 -13.07 -22.06 -2.88
C TYR A 287 -13.98 -23.08 -3.61
N PRO A 288 -13.44 -24.22 -4.05
CA PRO A 288 -14.24 -25.26 -4.67
C PRO A 288 -15.11 -25.99 -3.63
N ASN A 289 -16.38 -26.24 -3.96
CA ASN A 289 -17.24 -27.11 -3.16
C ASN A 289 -17.13 -28.56 -3.66
N PRO A 290 -16.76 -29.55 -2.82
CA PRO A 290 -16.61 -30.94 -3.25
C PRO A 290 -17.94 -31.62 -3.63
N ASN A 291 -19.08 -31.05 -3.23
CA ASN A 291 -20.41 -31.49 -3.62
C ASN A 291 -20.87 -30.90 -4.97
N ASP A 292 -20.03 -30.10 -5.65
CA ASP A 292 -20.32 -29.64 -7.00
C ASP A 292 -20.18 -30.82 -7.98
N PRO A 293 -21.26 -31.25 -8.66
CA PRO A 293 -21.20 -32.36 -9.59
C PRO A 293 -20.34 -32.05 -10.81
N ILE A 294 -20.13 -30.77 -11.18
CA ILE A 294 -19.28 -30.44 -12.34
C ILE A 294 -17.81 -30.72 -12.03
N ASN A 295 -17.31 -30.37 -10.85
CA ASN A 295 -15.92 -30.66 -10.44
C ASN A 295 -15.58 -32.17 -10.53
N ASN A 296 -16.58 -33.02 -10.27
CA ASN A 296 -16.46 -34.48 -10.36
C ASN A 296 -16.63 -35.04 -11.80
N GLU A 297 -17.15 -34.24 -12.74
CA GLU A 297 -17.43 -34.61 -14.14
C GLU A 297 -16.41 -33.99 -15.14
N SER A 298 -15.76 -32.87 -14.80
CA SER A 298 -14.89 -32.09 -15.71
C SER A 298 -13.38 -32.14 -15.41
N GLU A 299 -12.97 -32.56 -14.21
CA GLU A 299 -11.61 -32.36 -13.65
C GLU A 299 -11.20 -30.88 -13.44
N ASP A 300 -12.10 -29.89 -13.61
CA ASP A 300 -11.88 -28.48 -13.23
C ASP A 300 -12.65 -28.16 -11.94
N ASN A 301 -11.97 -27.70 -10.89
CA ASN A 301 -12.57 -27.27 -9.61
C ASN A 301 -12.88 -25.76 -9.61
N LEU A 302 -13.73 -25.34 -10.56
CA LEU A 302 -13.97 -23.96 -10.94
C LEU A 302 -14.19 -23.01 -9.74
N SER A 303 -13.14 -22.27 -9.38
CA SER A 303 -13.08 -21.38 -8.21
C SER A 303 -12.01 -20.29 -8.40
N ILE A 304 -12.03 -19.25 -7.55
CA ILE A 304 -10.92 -18.28 -7.46
C ILE A 304 -9.63 -18.99 -7.07
N ASP A 305 -9.71 -19.86 -6.06
CA ASP A 305 -8.58 -20.55 -5.45
C ASP A 305 -7.81 -21.41 -6.48
N GLU A 306 -8.49 -22.30 -7.21
CA GLU A 306 -7.86 -23.11 -8.26
C GLU A 306 -7.21 -22.26 -9.37
N SER A 307 -7.85 -21.14 -9.73
CA SER A 307 -7.32 -20.22 -10.74
C SER A 307 -6.06 -19.51 -10.26
N VAL A 308 -6.01 -19.07 -9.00
CA VAL A 308 -4.86 -18.37 -8.43
C VAL A 308 -3.70 -19.34 -8.22
N ASP A 309 -3.97 -20.53 -7.66
CA ASP A 309 -2.98 -21.59 -7.48
C ASP A 309 -2.33 -21.96 -8.82
N TYR A 310 -3.12 -22.20 -9.88
CA TYR A 310 -2.56 -22.54 -11.18
C TYR A 310 -1.68 -21.43 -11.76
N LEU A 311 -2.09 -20.16 -11.64
CA LEU A 311 -1.28 -19.03 -12.11
C LEU A 311 0.08 -18.99 -11.39
N ILE A 312 0.09 -19.15 -10.07
CA ILE A 312 1.31 -19.18 -9.25
C ILE A 312 2.17 -20.42 -9.59
N GLU A 313 1.57 -21.60 -9.79
CA GLU A 313 2.26 -22.80 -10.27
C GLU A 313 2.92 -22.60 -11.65
N GLN A 314 2.35 -21.75 -12.52
CA GLN A 314 2.92 -21.40 -13.82
C GLN A 314 3.87 -20.19 -13.79
N GLY A 315 4.23 -19.65 -12.61
CA GLY A 315 5.24 -18.60 -12.46
C GLY A 315 4.72 -17.19 -12.24
N ALA A 316 3.40 -16.98 -12.14
CA ALA A 316 2.85 -15.65 -11.86
C ALA A 316 3.25 -15.13 -10.46
N GLU A 317 3.77 -13.89 -10.40
CA GLU A 317 4.03 -13.18 -9.15
C GLU A 317 2.70 -12.85 -8.44
N PRO A 318 2.47 -13.28 -7.17
CA PRO A 318 1.20 -13.07 -6.47
C PRO A 318 0.74 -11.59 -6.46
N GLU A 319 1.65 -10.65 -6.20
CA GLU A 319 1.39 -9.20 -6.19
C GLU A 319 0.94 -8.59 -7.53
N LYS A 320 0.97 -9.39 -8.61
CA LYS A 320 0.44 -9.04 -9.94
C LYS A 320 -0.93 -9.66 -10.24
N ILE A 321 -1.46 -10.53 -9.38
CA ILE A 321 -2.77 -11.20 -9.58
C ILE A 321 -3.89 -10.38 -8.93
N VAL A 322 -4.85 -9.89 -9.72
CA VAL A 322 -6.01 -9.12 -9.24
C VAL A 322 -7.29 -9.94 -9.47
N ILE A 323 -8.03 -10.31 -8.41
CA ILE A 323 -9.19 -11.22 -8.54
C ILE A 323 -10.53 -10.49 -8.72
N GLY A 324 -11.50 -11.13 -9.37
CA GLY A 324 -12.80 -10.56 -9.72
C GLY A 324 -13.89 -10.65 -8.63
N ALA A 325 -14.68 -9.58 -8.54
CA ALA A 325 -15.96 -9.50 -7.82
C ALA A 325 -17.13 -9.17 -8.77
N ALA A 326 -18.22 -9.92 -8.66
CA ALA A 326 -19.37 -9.85 -9.56
C ALA A 326 -20.50 -8.99 -9.00
N PHE A 327 -20.68 -7.76 -9.51
CA PHE A 327 -21.74 -6.85 -9.08
C PHE A 327 -23.10 -7.16 -9.75
N TYR A 328 -23.30 -8.42 -10.14
CA TYR A 328 -24.47 -8.93 -10.83
C TYR A 328 -24.72 -10.40 -10.48
N THR A 329 -25.92 -10.89 -10.80
CA THR A 329 -26.31 -12.29 -10.63
C THR A 329 -26.15 -13.12 -11.91
N ARG A 330 -25.92 -14.43 -11.78
CA ARG A 330 -26.26 -15.46 -12.77
C ARG A 330 -27.35 -16.34 -12.15
N GLY A 331 -28.28 -16.87 -12.94
CA GLY A 331 -29.42 -17.61 -12.36
C GLY A 331 -30.19 -18.55 -13.29
N TRP A 332 -30.82 -19.54 -12.67
CA TRP A 332 -31.54 -20.65 -13.32
C TRP A 332 -33.03 -20.66 -12.91
N ASP A 333 -33.86 -21.20 -13.79
CA ASP A 333 -35.28 -21.44 -13.58
C ASP A 333 -35.59 -22.89 -13.19
N LYS A 334 -36.63 -23.05 -12.37
CA LYS A 334 -37.18 -24.35 -11.94
C LYS A 334 -36.14 -25.34 -11.38
N VAL A 335 -35.14 -24.81 -10.68
CA VAL A 335 -34.14 -25.60 -9.97
C VAL A 335 -34.80 -26.42 -8.87
N ALA A 336 -34.56 -27.73 -8.89
CA ALA A 336 -35.07 -28.66 -7.87
C ALA A 336 -34.51 -28.33 -6.48
N LYS A 337 -35.24 -28.65 -5.41
CA LYS A 337 -34.80 -28.31 -4.04
C LYS A 337 -33.58 -29.12 -3.59
N GLY A 338 -33.46 -30.37 -4.01
CA GLY A 338 -32.46 -31.30 -3.47
C GLY A 338 -32.77 -31.76 -2.04
N ASP A 339 -31.87 -32.59 -1.51
CA ASP A 339 -31.99 -33.18 -0.17
C ASP A 339 -31.22 -32.42 0.93
N ASP A 340 -30.32 -31.49 0.56
CA ASP A 340 -29.64 -30.62 1.53
C ASP A 340 -30.61 -29.53 2.03
N ALA A 341 -30.96 -29.63 3.31
CA ALA A 341 -31.86 -28.68 3.98
C ALA A 341 -31.19 -27.35 4.37
N LYS A 342 -29.85 -27.27 4.37
CA LYS A 342 -29.08 -26.04 4.64
C LYS A 342 -28.77 -25.28 3.35
N LEU A 343 -28.48 -26.01 2.27
CA LEU A 343 -28.16 -25.46 0.95
C LEU A 343 -29.19 -25.91 -0.12
N PRO A 344 -30.50 -25.63 0.08
CA PRO A 344 -31.53 -26.04 -0.86
C PRO A 344 -31.34 -25.34 -2.22
N GLY A 345 -31.53 -26.08 -3.30
CA GLY A 345 -31.39 -25.58 -4.66
C GLY A 345 -29.95 -25.45 -5.17
N LEU A 346 -28.92 -25.66 -4.34
CA LEU A 346 -27.53 -25.63 -4.80
C LEU A 346 -27.13 -26.99 -5.40
N HIS A 347 -26.41 -26.95 -6.53
CA HIS A 347 -25.97 -28.14 -7.29
C HIS A 347 -27.11 -29.05 -7.76
N GLN A 348 -28.31 -28.48 -7.97
CA GLN A 348 -29.51 -29.22 -8.35
C GLN A 348 -29.88 -28.98 -9.82
N PRO A 349 -30.55 -29.95 -10.48
CA PRO A 349 -31.00 -29.79 -11.86
C PRO A 349 -31.99 -28.63 -12.04
N ALA A 350 -31.75 -27.81 -13.06
CA ALA A 350 -32.66 -26.79 -13.59
C ALA A 350 -33.58 -27.37 -14.67
N GLN A 351 -34.63 -26.65 -15.06
CA GLN A 351 -35.48 -27.04 -16.20
C GLN A 351 -35.43 -25.98 -17.30
N LYS A 352 -35.51 -26.41 -18.57
CA LYS A 352 -35.59 -25.49 -19.72
C LYS A 352 -36.98 -24.85 -19.87
N THR A 353 -37.42 -24.11 -18.86
CA THR A 353 -38.68 -23.35 -18.86
C THR A 353 -38.49 -21.87 -19.19
N GLY A 354 -37.25 -21.36 -19.08
CA GLY A 354 -36.87 -20.06 -19.60
C GLY A 354 -36.87 -20.04 -21.14
N LYS A 355 -36.78 -18.84 -21.70
CA LYS A 355 -36.62 -18.62 -23.14
C LYS A 355 -35.68 -17.45 -23.40
N ASP A 356 -34.79 -17.64 -24.36
CA ASP A 356 -33.97 -16.56 -24.88
C ASP A 356 -34.81 -15.67 -25.82
N ALA A 357 -34.27 -14.52 -26.24
CA ALA A 357 -35.00 -13.55 -27.07
C ALA A 357 -35.48 -14.16 -28.41
N ASP A 358 -34.74 -15.11 -28.98
CA ASP A 358 -35.08 -15.88 -30.18
C ASP A 358 -36.14 -17.00 -29.97
N GLN A 359 -36.65 -17.13 -28.73
CA GLN A 359 -37.60 -18.15 -28.26
C GLN A 359 -37.03 -19.57 -28.07
N THR A 360 -35.71 -19.78 -28.17
CA THR A 360 -35.11 -21.08 -27.83
C THR A 360 -35.25 -21.38 -26.33
N PRO A 361 -35.49 -22.65 -25.92
CA PRO A 361 -35.64 -23.00 -24.50
C PRO A 361 -34.31 -22.90 -23.76
N SER A 362 -34.31 -22.14 -22.66
CA SER A 362 -33.15 -21.87 -21.81
C SER A 362 -33.39 -22.35 -20.38
N TYR A 363 -32.31 -22.76 -19.70
CA TYR A 363 -32.34 -23.04 -18.25
C TYR A 363 -32.42 -21.77 -17.41
N GLY A 364 -32.13 -20.59 -17.96
CA GLY A 364 -31.92 -19.39 -17.18
C GLY A 364 -33.18 -18.75 -16.63
N ALA A 365 -33.02 -18.07 -15.49
CA ALA A 365 -34.07 -17.23 -14.93
C ALA A 365 -34.27 -15.95 -15.77
N PRO A 366 -35.42 -15.25 -15.62
CA PRO A 366 -35.60 -13.92 -16.19
C PRO A 366 -34.55 -12.92 -15.66
N ASN A 367 -34.05 -12.06 -16.55
CA ASN A 367 -33.12 -10.97 -16.24
C ASN A 367 -33.87 -9.76 -15.64
N GLU A 368 -33.13 -8.78 -15.10
CA GLU A 368 -33.68 -7.52 -14.58
C GLU A 368 -34.41 -6.70 -15.66
N ALA A 369 -33.86 -6.71 -16.87
CA ALA A 369 -34.46 -6.19 -18.09
C ALA A 369 -35.24 -7.33 -18.79
N PRO A 370 -36.56 -7.18 -19.02
CA PRO A 370 -37.33 -8.20 -19.73
C PRO A 370 -36.86 -8.40 -21.17
N LEU A 371 -36.67 -9.66 -21.57
CA LEU A 371 -36.33 -10.00 -22.96
C LEU A 371 -37.51 -9.72 -23.89
N THR A 372 -37.22 -9.15 -25.06
CA THR A 372 -38.20 -8.88 -26.12
C THR A 372 -38.06 -9.92 -27.24
N ASN A 373 -39.16 -10.54 -27.64
CA ASN A 373 -39.17 -11.56 -28.69
C ASN A 373 -38.65 -11.00 -30.03
N GLY A 374 -37.62 -11.62 -30.59
CA GLY A 374 -36.96 -11.18 -31.83
C GLY A 374 -35.91 -10.08 -31.63
N ASP A 375 -35.65 -9.67 -30.39
CA ASP A 375 -34.46 -8.88 -30.06
C ASP A 375 -33.25 -9.79 -29.72
N SER A 376 -32.19 -9.26 -29.12
CA SER A 376 -31.11 -10.06 -28.52
C SER A 376 -31.19 -10.11 -26.99
N GLY A 377 -30.55 -11.12 -26.41
CA GLY A 377 -30.41 -11.37 -24.98
C GLY A 377 -30.83 -12.80 -24.62
N ARG A 378 -29.98 -13.51 -23.86
CA ARG A 378 -30.32 -14.79 -23.24
C ARG A 378 -31.04 -14.62 -21.93
N ALA A 379 -31.92 -15.56 -21.59
CA ALA A 379 -32.36 -15.75 -20.21
C ALA A 379 -31.17 -16.34 -19.45
N ALA A 380 -30.55 -15.53 -18.60
CA ALA A 380 -29.32 -15.86 -17.87
C ALA A 380 -29.44 -15.61 -16.36
N GLY A 381 -30.62 -15.16 -15.90
CA GLY A 381 -30.83 -14.69 -14.54
C GLY A 381 -29.97 -13.49 -14.19
N CYS A 382 -29.68 -12.60 -15.16
CA CYS A 382 -28.80 -11.45 -14.95
C CYS A 382 -29.54 -10.26 -14.33
N TRP A 383 -29.18 -9.90 -13.10
CA TRP A 383 -29.64 -8.75 -12.35
C TRP A 383 -28.45 -7.99 -11.78
N THR A 384 -28.51 -6.67 -11.78
CA THR A 384 -27.49 -5.85 -11.10
C THR A 384 -27.61 -6.00 -9.58
N TYR A 385 -26.51 -5.78 -8.84
CA TYR A 385 -26.50 -5.84 -7.38
C TYR A 385 -27.47 -4.82 -6.75
N ARG A 386 -27.52 -3.58 -7.27
CA ARG A 386 -28.58 -2.59 -6.95
C ARG A 386 -30.01 -3.07 -7.27
N GLY A 387 -30.17 -4.06 -8.14
CA GLY A 387 -31.45 -4.63 -8.57
C GLY A 387 -31.99 -5.71 -7.64
N LEU A 388 -31.21 -6.17 -6.65
CA LEU A 388 -31.60 -7.30 -5.77
C LEU A 388 -32.87 -7.03 -4.95
N ASP A 389 -33.12 -5.79 -4.53
CA ASP A 389 -34.36 -5.45 -3.79
C ASP A 389 -35.59 -5.55 -4.70
N LYS A 390 -35.46 -5.18 -5.99
CA LYS A 390 -36.49 -5.38 -7.02
C LYS A 390 -36.69 -6.86 -7.33
N LEU A 391 -35.62 -7.65 -7.37
CA LEU A 391 -35.66 -9.11 -7.56
C LEU A 391 -36.40 -9.81 -6.41
N LYS A 392 -36.02 -9.50 -5.16
CA LYS A 392 -36.66 -10.02 -3.94
C LYS A 392 -38.14 -9.60 -3.85
N ALA A 393 -38.50 -8.40 -4.32
CA ALA A 393 -39.90 -7.98 -4.43
C ALA A 393 -40.68 -8.72 -5.53
N GLN A 394 -40.04 -9.08 -6.66
CA GLN A 394 -40.65 -9.85 -7.75
C GLN A 394 -40.88 -11.32 -7.38
N TYR A 395 -40.02 -11.88 -6.52
CA TYR A 395 -40.13 -13.25 -6.01
C TYR A 395 -40.02 -13.28 -4.47
N PRO A 396 -41.11 -12.97 -3.74
CA PRO A 396 -41.08 -12.87 -2.26
C PRO A 396 -40.72 -14.16 -1.51
N GLY A 397 -40.62 -15.29 -2.20
CA GLY A 397 -40.12 -16.55 -1.65
C GLY A 397 -38.60 -16.70 -1.67
N LEU A 398 -37.87 -15.81 -2.36
CA LEU A 398 -36.40 -15.82 -2.38
C LEU A 398 -35.85 -15.56 -0.99
N LYS A 399 -35.09 -16.53 -0.47
CA LYS A 399 -34.26 -16.39 0.72
C LYS A 399 -32.79 -16.44 0.32
N GLU A 400 -31.97 -15.75 1.09
CA GLU A 400 -30.52 -15.76 0.94
C GLU A 400 -29.94 -16.93 1.75
N TYR A 401 -29.06 -17.69 1.11
CA TYR A 401 -28.35 -18.83 1.67
C TYR A 401 -26.84 -18.61 1.50
N TRP A 402 -26.06 -19.14 2.43
CA TRP A 402 -24.61 -18.99 2.45
C TRP A 402 -23.95 -20.37 2.40
N ASP A 403 -23.21 -20.63 1.33
CA ASP A 403 -22.32 -21.79 1.26
C ASP A 403 -20.98 -21.41 1.90
N ASP A 404 -20.76 -21.88 3.13
CA ASP A 404 -19.55 -21.58 3.88
C ASP A 404 -18.32 -22.35 3.38
N THR A 405 -18.50 -23.37 2.53
CA THR A 405 -17.39 -24.07 1.86
C THR A 405 -16.86 -23.21 0.73
N ALA A 406 -17.74 -22.75 -0.16
CA ALA A 406 -17.39 -21.91 -1.31
C ALA A 406 -17.19 -20.43 -0.97
N LYS A 407 -17.56 -20.01 0.24
CA LYS A 407 -17.66 -18.61 0.69
C LYS A 407 -18.52 -17.74 -0.24
N ALA A 408 -19.65 -18.30 -0.68
CA ALA A 408 -20.49 -17.73 -1.73
C ALA A 408 -21.98 -17.65 -1.31
N PRO A 409 -22.66 -16.51 -1.54
CA PRO A 409 -24.08 -16.36 -1.31
C PRO A 409 -24.89 -16.75 -2.55
N TYR A 410 -26.14 -17.16 -2.33
CA TYR A 410 -27.13 -17.28 -3.39
C TYR A 410 -28.55 -17.04 -2.86
N LEU A 411 -29.45 -16.62 -3.76
CA LEU A 411 -30.88 -16.49 -3.51
C LEU A 411 -31.61 -17.71 -4.08
N TYR A 412 -32.46 -18.36 -3.28
CA TYR A 412 -33.32 -19.46 -3.74
C TYR A 412 -34.75 -19.38 -3.18
N ASP A 413 -35.72 -19.67 -4.04
CA ASP A 413 -37.15 -19.73 -3.72
C ASP A 413 -37.64 -21.17 -3.90
N GLU A 414 -37.84 -21.87 -2.79
CA GLU A 414 -38.32 -23.27 -2.76
C GLU A 414 -39.68 -23.49 -3.45
N SER A 415 -40.50 -22.43 -3.58
CA SER A 415 -41.84 -22.52 -4.16
C SER A 415 -41.85 -22.36 -5.68
N THR A 416 -40.96 -21.53 -6.22
CA THR A 416 -40.86 -21.26 -7.65
C THR A 416 -39.71 -21.99 -8.33
N GLY A 417 -38.67 -22.38 -7.59
CA GLY A 417 -37.42 -22.95 -8.10
C GLY A 417 -36.49 -21.91 -8.73
N LYS A 418 -36.67 -20.61 -8.46
CA LYS A 418 -35.75 -19.57 -8.93
C LYS A 418 -34.46 -19.59 -8.11
N PHE A 419 -33.31 -19.59 -8.78
CA PHE A 419 -31.98 -19.58 -8.18
C PHE A 419 -31.14 -18.46 -8.77
N PHE A 420 -30.42 -17.69 -7.94
CA PHE A 420 -29.49 -16.63 -8.37
C PHE A 420 -28.23 -16.60 -7.50
N THR A 421 -27.04 -16.67 -8.10
CA THR A 421 -25.70 -16.58 -7.44
C THR A 421 -25.02 -15.26 -7.80
N TYR A 422 -24.27 -14.66 -6.88
CA TYR A 422 -23.71 -13.30 -6.97
C TYR A 422 -22.69 -13.05 -5.86
N ASP A 423 -22.07 -11.85 -5.80
CA ASP A 423 -21.36 -11.39 -4.61
C ASP A 423 -22.22 -10.48 -3.72
N ASN A 424 -22.10 -10.64 -2.40
CA ASN A 424 -22.59 -9.66 -1.42
C ASN A 424 -21.41 -9.12 -0.60
N VAL A 425 -21.68 -8.18 0.32
CA VAL A 425 -20.67 -7.60 1.22
C VAL A 425 -19.80 -8.70 1.86
N LYS A 426 -20.41 -9.76 2.39
CA LYS A 426 -19.69 -10.85 3.07
C LYS A 426 -18.74 -11.63 2.13
N SER A 427 -19.14 -11.96 0.90
CA SER A 427 -18.22 -12.66 -0.01
C SER A 427 -17.13 -11.75 -0.55
N VAL A 428 -17.39 -10.45 -0.71
CA VAL A 428 -16.35 -9.46 -1.04
C VAL A 428 -15.34 -9.31 0.11
N GLU A 429 -15.79 -9.34 1.37
CA GLU A 429 -14.92 -9.36 2.55
C GLU A 429 -14.03 -10.61 2.60
N GLU A 430 -14.60 -11.81 2.40
CA GLU A 430 -13.84 -13.08 2.36
C GLU A 430 -12.83 -13.10 1.18
N LYS A 431 -13.19 -12.53 0.02
CA LYS A 431 -12.26 -12.35 -1.12
C LYS A 431 -11.14 -11.36 -0.83
N ALA A 432 -11.43 -10.23 -0.19
CA ALA A 432 -10.41 -9.25 0.18
C ALA A 432 -9.44 -9.80 1.24
N LYS A 433 -9.97 -10.58 2.20
CA LYS A 433 -9.18 -11.36 3.15
C LYS A 433 -8.25 -12.33 2.42
N TYR A 434 -8.77 -13.14 1.49
CA TYR A 434 -7.97 -14.06 0.68
C TYR A 434 -6.85 -13.36 -0.12
N VAL A 435 -7.12 -12.18 -0.69
CA VAL A 435 -6.11 -11.33 -1.36
C VAL A 435 -5.01 -10.87 -0.40
N ASN A 436 -5.33 -10.60 0.86
CA ASN A 436 -4.33 -10.21 1.85
C ASN A 436 -3.51 -11.42 2.32
N GLU A 437 -4.17 -12.54 2.63
CA GLU A 437 -3.53 -13.78 3.10
C GLU A 437 -2.58 -14.38 2.07
N ASN A 438 -2.94 -14.36 0.77
CA ASN A 438 -2.12 -14.88 -0.32
C ASN A 438 -1.22 -13.83 -1.01
N ASN A 439 -1.07 -12.64 -0.40
CA ASN A 439 -0.28 -11.52 -0.94
C ASN A 439 -0.64 -11.10 -2.39
N LEU A 440 -1.90 -11.30 -2.81
CA LEU A 440 -2.33 -11.01 -4.18
C LEU A 440 -2.32 -9.50 -4.50
N GLY A 441 -2.25 -9.15 -5.78
CA GLY A 441 -2.17 -7.77 -6.27
C GLY A 441 -3.40 -6.88 -6.02
N GLY A 442 -4.58 -7.44 -5.77
CA GLY A 442 -5.79 -6.65 -5.49
C GLY A 442 -7.11 -7.33 -5.86
N MET A 443 -8.16 -6.51 -6.03
CA MET A 443 -9.46 -6.94 -6.55
C MET A 443 -9.97 -6.02 -7.67
N ILE A 444 -10.76 -6.57 -8.59
CA ILE A 444 -11.45 -5.85 -9.66
C ILE A 444 -12.96 -6.10 -9.62
N GLY A 445 -13.77 -5.04 -9.79
CA GLY A 445 -15.23 -5.14 -9.86
C GLY A 445 -15.79 -5.06 -11.29
N TRP A 446 -16.67 -5.99 -11.63
CA TRP A 446 -17.52 -5.90 -12.84
C TRP A 446 -19.00 -5.73 -12.43
N MET A 447 -19.63 -4.56 -12.63
CA MET A 447 -19.05 -3.28 -13.04
C MET A 447 -19.73 -2.10 -12.32
N SER A 448 -19.11 -0.90 -12.33
CA SER A 448 -19.45 0.22 -11.43
C SER A 448 -20.93 0.65 -11.39
N SER A 449 -21.62 0.64 -12.53
CA SER A 449 -23.05 1.04 -12.62
C SER A 449 -24.01 0.06 -11.95
N GLN A 450 -23.55 -1.14 -11.61
CA GLN A 450 -24.35 -2.22 -11.05
C GLN A 450 -24.30 -2.25 -9.51
N ASP A 451 -23.32 -1.56 -8.90
CA ASP A 451 -23.21 -1.40 -7.45
C ASP A 451 -24.40 -0.61 -6.87
N LYS A 452 -24.61 -0.75 -5.56
CA LYS A 452 -25.71 -0.14 -4.80
C LYS A 452 -25.19 1.06 -3.98
N PRO A 453 -25.98 2.13 -3.77
CA PRO A 453 -25.63 3.17 -2.82
C PRO A 453 -25.68 2.68 -1.37
N THR A 454 -24.61 2.92 -0.62
CA THR A 454 -24.60 2.82 0.84
C THR A 454 -25.61 3.82 1.44
N ASN A 455 -26.21 3.50 2.60
CA ASN A 455 -27.17 4.37 3.26
C ASN A 455 -26.65 5.81 3.44
N GLY A 456 -27.32 6.79 2.83
CA GLY A 456 -26.95 8.21 2.87
C GLY A 456 -25.96 8.66 1.78
N SER A 457 -25.39 7.73 1.00
CA SER A 457 -24.55 8.06 -0.17
C SER A 457 -25.40 8.48 -1.37
N THR A 458 -24.85 9.37 -2.20
CA THR A 458 -25.38 9.69 -3.53
C THR A 458 -24.71 8.88 -4.65
N LYS A 459 -23.65 8.12 -4.33
CA LYS A 459 -22.88 7.29 -5.27
C LYS A 459 -23.27 5.82 -5.14
N ARG A 460 -22.99 5.02 -6.17
CA ARG A 460 -23.14 3.55 -6.13
C ARG A 460 -21.81 2.98 -5.66
N ASP A 461 -21.75 2.51 -4.42
CA ASP A 461 -20.50 2.37 -3.68
C ASP A 461 -20.44 1.27 -2.61
N GLU A 462 -21.49 0.48 -2.38
CA GLU A 462 -21.54 -0.50 -1.28
C GLU A 462 -20.49 -1.61 -1.43
N LEU A 463 -20.45 -2.31 -2.57
CA LEU A 463 -19.43 -3.34 -2.81
C LEU A 463 -18.07 -2.73 -3.11
N THR A 464 -18.01 -1.58 -3.80
CA THR A 464 -16.75 -0.88 -4.09
C THR A 464 -16.02 -0.45 -2.81
N LYS A 465 -16.76 0.08 -1.82
CA LYS A 465 -16.24 0.40 -0.48
C LYS A 465 -15.84 -0.84 0.30
N THR A 466 -16.59 -1.93 0.13
CA THR A 466 -16.25 -3.21 0.77
C THR A 466 -14.90 -3.73 0.25
N MET A 467 -14.67 -3.69 -1.08
CA MET A 467 -13.37 -4.01 -1.68
C MET A 467 -12.26 -3.09 -1.15
N LYS A 468 -12.47 -1.76 -1.17
CA LYS A 468 -11.50 -0.78 -0.66
C LYS A 468 -11.14 -1.05 0.80
N LYS A 469 -12.15 -1.19 1.68
CA LYS A 469 -11.95 -1.41 3.12
C LYS A 469 -11.25 -2.75 3.37
N GLY A 470 -11.63 -3.82 2.66
CA GLY A 470 -10.97 -5.11 2.80
C GLY A 470 -9.50 -5.11 2.39
N LEU A 471 -9.13 -4.32 1.36
CA LEU A 471 -7.76 -4.27 0.83
C LEU A 471 -6.84 -3.25 1.52
N PHE A 472 -7.36 -2.09 1.93
CA PHE A 472 -6.57 -0.95 2.43
C PHE A 472 -6.96 -0.53 3.86
N GLY A 473 -8.00 -1.13 4.42
CA GLY A 473 -8.67 -0.63 5.62
C GLY A 473 -9.21 0.79 5.40
N ASP A 474 -9.13 1.56 6.46
CA ASP A 474 -9.69 2.92 6.51
C ASP A 474 -8.77 3.96 5.87
N SER A 475 -7.51 3.59 5.60
CA SER A 475 -6.46 4.41 5.00
C SER A 475 -6.95 5.11 3.73
N GLU A 476 -6.66 6.40 3.57
CA GLU A 476 -6.86 7.09 2.29
C GLU A 476 -5.98 6.44 1.21
N LEU A 477 -6.49 6.34 -0.02
CA LEU A 477 -5.70 5.86 -1.14
C LEU A 477 -4.66 6.93 -1.51
N SER A 478 -3.43 6.49 -1.78
CA SER A 478 -2.34 7.42 -2.08
C SER A 478 -2.53 8.12 -3.43
N ASP A 479 -2.43 9.44 -3.43
CA ASP A 479 -2.36 10.26 -4.64
C ASP A 479 -1.15 9.86 -5.50
N HIS A 480 -1.33 9.94 -6.83
CA HIS A 480 -0.23 9.89 -7.80
C HIS A 480 -0.16 11.20 -8.59
N GLU A 481 1.00 11.47 -9.18
CA GLU A 481 1.23 12.67 -9.97
C GLU A 481 0.49 12.58 -11.32
N ILE A 482 -0.42 13.51 -11.57
CA ILE A 482 -1.12 13.61 -12.87
C ILE A 482 -0.30 14.50 -13.79
N VAL A 483 0.48 13.87 -14.68
CA VAL A 483 1.22 14.56 -15.74
C VAL A 483 0.26 14.99 -16.85
N TYR A 484 0.45 16.20 -17.39
CA TYR A 484 -0.26 16.72 -18.56
C TYR A 484 0.76 17.23 -19.58
N SER A 485 0.51 16.98 -20.86
CA SER A 485 1.26 17.60 -21.96
C SER A 485 0.84 19.06 -22.16
N ASP A 486 1.81 19.94 -22.41
CA ASP A 486 1.55 21.32 -22.83
C ASP A 486 0.98 21.32 -24.27
N LEU A 487 0.03 22.21 -24.55
CA LEU A 487 -0.46 22.46 -25.90
C LEU A 487 0.39 23.53 -26.62
N ASP A 488 0.58 23.43 -27.93
CA ASP A 488 1.18 24.49 -28.76
C ASP A 488 0.24 25.71 -28.84
N ILE A 489 0.37 26.60 -27.85
CA ILE A 489 -0.41 27.83 -27.71
C ILE A 489 0.55 29.01 -27.65
N ALA A 490 0.26 30.05 -28.45
CA ALA A 490 0.96 31.33 -28.39
C ALA A 490 0.02 32.45 -27.96
N ALA A 491 0.47 33.35 -27.07
CA ALA A 491 -0.23 34.61 -26.81
C ALA A 491 0.52 35.83 -27.38
N THR A 492 -0.21 36.71 -28.06
CA THR A 492 0.25 38.02 -28.51
C THR A 492 -0.38 39.11 -27.65
N VAL A 493 0.41 40.09 -27.20
CA VAL A 493 -0.02 41.18 -26.32
C VAL A 493 0.32 42.52 -26.95
N ASN A 494 -0.71 43.27 -27.38
CA ASN A 494 -0.57 44.56 -28.04
C ASN A 494 -1.15 45.68 -27.16
N THR A 495 -0.45 46.80 -26.99
CA THR A 495 -0.99 47.98 -26.28
C THR A 495 -1.91 48.79 -27.19
N TYR A 496 -3.02 49.32 -26.65
CA TYR A 496 -3.88 50.30 -27.33
C TYR A 496 -4.09 51.59 -26.51
N GLU A 497 -4.43 52.68 -27.19
CA GLU A 497 -4.85 53.95 -26.58
C GLU A 497 -6.15 54.46 -27.27
N GLN A 498 -7.10 54.99 -26.49
CA GLN A 498 -8.42 55.44 -26.93
C GLN A 498 -8.62 56.94 -26.67
N GLU A 499 -9.30 57.64 -27.58
CA GLU A 499 -9.49 59.11 -27.49
C GLU A 499 -10.39 59.57 -26.32
N TRP A 500 -11.29 58.72 -25.85
CA TRP A 500 -12.30 59.05 -24.83
C TRP A 500 -12.57 57.90 -23.83
N GLY A 501 -13.15 58.24 -22.68
CA GLY A 501 -13.38 57.32 -21.57
C GLY A 501 -12.37 57.47 -20.42
N ALA A 502 -12.64 56.77 -19.30
CA ALA A 502 -11.72 56.65 -18.17
C ALA A 502 -10.59 55.65 -18.46
N ASP A 503 -10.91 54.60 -19.23
CA ASP A 503 -10.06 53.48 -19.59
C ASP A 503 -9.28 53.74 -20.89
N ARG A 504 -8.47 54.82 -20.89
CA ARG A 504 -7.80 55.31 -22.11
C ARG A 504 -6.70 54.40 -22.63
N LYS A 505 -6.11 53.55 -21.80
CA LYS A 505 -5.00 52.65 -22.15
C LYS A 505 -5.34 51.23 -21.75
N GLY A 506 -4.79 50.27 -22.48
CA GLY A 506 -5.03 48.86 -22.22
C GLY A 506 -4.24 47.94 -23.14
N TYR A 507 -4.57 46.66 -23.05
CA TYR A 507 -3.96 45.56 -23.79
C TYR A 507 -5.04 44.82 -24.59
N GLU A 508 -4.75 44.57 -25.85
CA GLU A 508 -5.42 43.57 -26.68
C GLU A 508 -4.58 42.29 -26.59
N ILE A 509 -5.18 41.25 -26.01
CA ILE A 509 -4.53 39.95 -25.79
C ILE A 509 -5.18 38.95 -26.74
N THR A 510 -4.35 38.26 -27.51
CA THR A 510 -4.76 37.29 -28.53
C THR A 510 -4.12 35.94 -28.23
N ILE A 511 -4.94 34.95 -27.89
CA ILE A 511 -4.54 33.55 -27.72
C ILE A 511 -4.69 32.86 -29.07
N LYS A 512 -3.67 32.17 -29.56
CA LYS A 512 -3.73 31.33 -30.75
C LYS A 512 -3.40 29.89 -30.38
N ASN A 513 -4.32 28.99 -30.70
CA ASN A 513 -4.06 27.56 -30.74
C ASN A 513 -3.30 27.27 -32.05
N ASN A 514 -2.08 26.74 -31.97
CA ASN A 514 -1.25 26.40 -33.13
C ASN A 514 -1.39 24.93 -33.55
N GLU A 515 -2.01 24.11 -32.70
CA GLU A 515 -2.27 22.70 -32.94
C GLU A 515 -3.04 22.46 -34.25
N ARG A 516 -2.96 21.23 -34.75
CA ARG A 516 -3.43 20.87 -36.09
C ARG A 516 -4.06 19.49 -36.05
N ALA A 517 -5.22 19.37 -36.70
CA ALA A 517 -5.77 18.05 -36.99
C ALA A 517 -4.89 17.32 -38.00
N GLU A 518 -4.05 16.41 -37.52
CA GLU A 518 -3.19 15.52 -38.30
C GLU A 518 -3.81 14.11 -38.44
N GLU A 519 -4.63 13.68 -37.47
CA GLU A 519 -5.28 12.38 -37.49
C GLU A 519 -6.42 12.27 -38.51
N SER A 520 -6.49 11.10 -39.13
CA SER A 520 -7.48 10.75 -40.17
C SER A 520 -8.27 9.49 -39.85
N ASP A 521 -7.83 8.71 -38.86
CA ASP A 521 -8.57 7.60 -38.29
C ASP A 521 -9.83 8.09 -37.53
N ALA A 522 -10.88 7.28 -37.50
CA ALA A 522 -12.19 7.68 -37.00
C ALA A 522 -12.25 7.82 -35.46
N VAL A 523 -11.39 7.11 -34.73
CA VAL A 523 -11.25 7.23 -33.27
C VAL A 523 -10.22 8.31 -32.96
N LEU A 524 -9.01 8.19 -33.52
CA LEU A 524 -7.89 9.08 -33.17
C LEU A 524 -8.21 10.55 -33.45
N LYS A 525 -8.89 10.86 -34.56
CA LYS A 525 -9.32 12.23 -34.88
C LYS A 525 -10.25 12.85 -33.83
N GLU A 526 -11.12 12.07 -33.19
CA GLU A 526 -12.06 12.62 -32.21
C GLU A 526 -11.38 12.84 -30.85
N VAL A 527 -10.45 11.95 -30.46
CA VAL A 527 -9.66 12.15 -29.24
C VAL A 527 -8.57 13.20 -29.41
N GLU A 528 -7.95 13.33 -30.59
CA GLU A 528 -7.04 14.43 -30.96
C GLU A 528 -7.77 15.78 -30.87
N LYS A 529 -8.92 15.91 -31.55
CA LYS A 529 -9.78 17.11 -31.44
C LYS A 529 -10.12 17.44 -29.99
N GLY A 530 -10.40 16.42 -29.19
CA GLY A 530 -10.56 16.50 -27.75
C GLY A 530 -9.31 17.10 -27.11
N ALA A 531 -8.19 16.38 -27.10
CA ALA A 531 -6.91 16.74 -26.51
C ALA A 531 -6.50 18.18 -26.83
N GLU A 532 -6.38 18.49 -28.11
CA GLU A 532 -5.75 19.70 -28.67
C GLU A 532 -6.64 20.94 -28.67
N THR A 533 -7.90 20.84 -28.23
CA THR A 533 -8.74 22.03 -28.00
C THR A 533 -8.43 22.66 -26.64
N ILE A 534 -8.28 23.99 -26.59
CA ILE A 534 -8.21 24.73 -25.32
C ILE A 534 -9.61 24.79 -24.69
N LYS A 535 -9.81 24.15 -23.52
CA LYS A 535 -11.14 23.97 -22.89
C LYS A 535 -11.35 24.88 -21.67
N ALA A 536 -12.48 25.57 -21.65
CA ALA A 536 -12.94 26.56 -20.67
C ALA A 536 -11.80 27.36 -20.00
N PRO A 537 -10.93 28.03 -20.80
CA PRO A 537 -9.68 28.61 -20.32
C PRO A 537 -9.86 29.68 -19.25
N LYS A 538 -8.89 29.73 -18.34
CA LYS A 538 -8.74 30.80 -17.35
C LYS A 538 -7.27 31.23 -17.33
N LEU A 539 -7.03 32.54 -17.37
CA LEU A 539 -5.70 33.10 -17.50
C LEU A 539 -5.29 33.80 -16.19
N TYR A 540 -4.05 33.58 -15.77
CA TYR A 540 -3.40 34.26 -14.66
C TYR A 540 -2.33 35.19 -15.22
N ILE A 541 -2.66 36.48 -15.31
CA ILE A 541 -1.81 37.51 -15.90
C ILE A 541 -1.03 38.19 -14.78
N LYS A 542 0.29 37.99 -14.76
CA LYS A 542 1.16 38.62 -13.77
C LYS A 542 1.35 40.10 -14.11
N THR A 543 1.02 40.99 -13.18
CA THR A 543 1.12 42.44 -13.37
C THR A 543 1.66 43.16 -12.14
N ASP A 544 2.28 44.33 -12.36
CA ASP A 544 2.77 45.23 -11.30
C ASP A 544 1.64 45.90 -10.50
N LYS A 545 0.45 46.05 -11.11
CA LYS A 545 -0.78 46.57 -10.52
C LYS A 545 -2.02 45.99 -11.23
N PRO A 546 -3.24 46.10 -10.68
CA PRO A 546 -4.43 45.55 -11.31
C PRO A 546 -4.74 46.15 -12.68
N LEU A 547 -5.02 45.31 -13.68
CA LEU A 547 -5.85 45.71 -14.82
C LEU A 547 -7.30 45.71 -14.35
N ASN A 548 -7.98 46.85 -14.48
CA ASN A 548 -9.18 47.15 -13.68
C ASN A 548 -10.49 46.66 -14.30
N ARG A 549 -10.50 46.42 -15.62
CA ARG A 549 -11.68 46.00 -16.41
C ARG A 549 -11.21 45.24 -17.64
N GLY A 550 -12.12 44.48 -18.24
CA GLY A 550 -11.98 44.03 -19.62
C GLY A 550 -13.24 44.30 -20.44
N ASP A 551 -13.20 43.97 -21.72
CA ASP A 551 -14.34 44.04 -22.63
C ASP A 551 -15.25 42.81 -22.53
N HIS A 552 -16.35 42.80 -23.29
CA HIS A 552 -17.31 41.68 -23.31
C HIS A 552 -16.69 40.33 -23.72
N MET A 553 -15.54 40.33 -24.40
CA MET A 553 -14.80 39.12 -24.78
C MET A 553 -13.90 38.60 -23.65
N SER A 554 -13.55 39.43 -22.66
CA SER A 554 -12.72 39.04 -21.52
C SER A 554 -13.46 38.22 -20.44
N GLY A 555 -14.77 38.05 -20.56
CA GLY A 555 -15.57 37.31 -19.57
C GLY A 555 -15.56 37.96 -18.19
N THR A 556 -15.10 37.22 -17.19
CA THR A 556 -14.98 37.74 -15.81
C THR A 556 -13.53 38.08 -15.50
N VAL A 557 -13.28 39.36 -15.19
CA VAL A 557 -11.95 39.87 -14.82
C VAL A 557 -11.91 40.20 -13.33
N THR A 558 -10.99 39.58 -12.60
CA THR A 558 -10.73 39.86 -11.17
C THR A 558 -9.25 40.15 -10.92
N TYR A 559 -8.89 40.51 -9.69
CA TYR A 559 -7.49 40.66 -9.27
C TYR A 559 -7.26 39.97 -7.93
N GLU A 560 -6.47 38.91 -7.94
CA GLU A 560 -6.33 37.95 -6.85
C GLU A 560 -4.86 37.52 -6.74
N ASN A 561 -4.32 37.45 -5.52
CA ASN A 561 -2.96 36.96 -5.22
C ASN A 561 -1.82 37.60 -6.07
N GLY A 562 -2.00 38.84 -6.52
CA GLY A 562 -1.01 39.54 -7.34
C GLY A 562 -1.03 39.18 -8.84
N TYR A 563 -2.18 38.68 -9.34
CA TYR A 563 -2.47 38.43 -10.75
C TYR A 563 -3.79 39.11 -11.13
N THR A 564 -3.87 39.67 -12.33
CA THR A 564 -5.18 39.85 -13.00
C THR A 564 -5.63 38.49 -13.52
N VAL A 565 -6.82 38.06 -13.11
CA VAL A 565 -7.40 36.78 -13.50
C VAL A 565 -8.48 37.03 -14.55
N VAL A 566 -8.44 36.30 -15.66
CA VAL A 566 -9.42 36.39 -16.75
C VAL A 566 -10.08 35.03 -16.92
N ASP A 567 -11.34 34.90 -16.54
CA ASP A 567 -12.12 33.66 -16.66
C ASP A 567 -13.08 33.74 -17.86
N LEU A 568 -12.77 32.97 -18.91
CA LEU A 568 -13.52 32.97 -20.17
C LEU A 568 -14.75 32.03 -20.16
N LYS A 569 -15.04 31.33 -19.05
CA LYS A 569 -16.18 30.38 -18.98
C LYS A 569 -17.56 31.01 -19.20
N SER A 570 -17.66 32.33 -19.09
CA SER A 570 -18.89 33.09 -19.32
C SER A 570 -19.08 33.51 -20.79
N VAL A 571 -18.06 33.38 -21.64
CA VAL A 571 -18.09 33.85 -23.04
C VAL A 571 -18.10 32.66 -23.98
N TRP A 572 -19.19 32.50 -24.73
CA TRP A 572 -19.42 31.34 -25.59
C TRP A 572 -18.28 31.10 -26.59
N GLU A 573 -17.86 32.16 -27.28
CA GLU A 573 -16.79 32.17 -28.27
C GLU A 573 -15.40 31.89 -27.69
N GLY A 574 -15.22 32.03 -26.38
CA GLY A 574 -13.96 31.79 -25.66
C GLY A 574 -13.93 30.49 -24.86
N LYS A 575 -15.03 29.71 -24.82
CA LYS A 575 -15.10 28.45 -24.05
C LYS A 575 -14.26 27.33 -24.65
N ASN A 576 -14.20 27.22 -25.97
CA ASN A 576 -13.47 26.17 -26.68
C ASN A 576 -12.72 26.83 -27.84
N ILE A 577 -11.39 26.80 -27.82
CA ILE A 577 -10.53 27.32 -28.90
C ILE A 577 -9.92 26.10 -29.59
N GLU A 578 -10.56 25.63 -30.66
CA GLU A 578 -10.14 24.42 -31.39
C GLU A 578 -8.80 24.65 -32.15
N GLN A 579 -8.21 23.57 -32.67
CA GLN A 579 -6.97 23.56 -33.45
C GLN A 579 -6.94 24.69 -34.50
N GLY A 580 -5.84 25.44 -34.55
CA GLY A 580 -5.64 26.58 -35.46
C GLY A 580 -6.48 27.83 -35.19
N GLN A 581 -7.42 27.82 -34.23
CA GLN A 581 -8.26 28.98 -33.92
C GLN A 581 -7.52 30.07 -33.13
N THR A 582 -8.11 31.26 -33.07
CA THR A 582 -7.55 32.42 -32.40
C THR A 582 -8.65 33.18 -31.67
N TYR A 583 -8.40 33.58 -30.43
CA TYR A 583 -9.34 34.29 -29.57
C TYR A 583 -8.71 35.59 -29.06
N THR A 584 -9.41 36.72 -29.19
CA THR A 584 -8.91 38.04 -28.82
C THR A 584 -9.87 38.74 -27.86
N PHE A 585 -9.33 39.31 -26.77
CA PHE A 585 -10.08 40.12 -25.81
C PHE A 585 -9.26 41.34 -25.38
N LYS A 586 -9.89 42.28 -24.67
CA LYS A 586 -9.24 43.53 -24.23
C LYS A 586 -9.30 43.71 -22.72
N LEU A 587 -8.21 44.19 -22.15
CA LEU A 587 -8.08 44.60 -20.75
C LEU A 587 -7.69 46.08 -20.66
N SER A 588 -8.29 46.79 -19.73
CA SER A 588 -8.12 48.23 -19.51
C SER A 588 -7.28 48.52 -18.28
N GLY A 589 -6.28 49.39 -18.43
CA GLY A 589 -5.34 49.78 -17.39
C GLY A 589 -3.96 50.12 -17.97
N ASP A 590 -3.09 50.64 -17.12
CA ASP A 590 -1.71 51.02 -17.44
C ASP A 590 -0.68 50.14 -16.71
N ALA A 591 -1.09 48.93 -16.31
CA ALA A 591 -0.23 47.92 -15.68
C ALA A 591 0.76 47.32 -16.67
N LYS A 592 1.96 47.00 -16.23
CA LYS A 592 2.93 46.20 -16.99
C LYS A 592 2.56 44.72 -16.84
N ILE A 593 2.32 44.05 -17.96
CA ILE A 593 2.20 42.58 -18.00
C ILE A 593 3.62 41.99 -17.98
N GLU A 594 3.85 41.02 -17.10
CA GLU A 594 5.13 40.32 -16.93
C GLU A 594 5.07 38.93 -17.56
N SER A 595 4.03 38.16 -17.26
CA SER A 595 3.75 36.86 -17.85
C SER A 595 2.24 36.58 -17.93
N ILE A 596 1.86 35.58 -18.72
CA ILE A 596 0.51 35.04 -18.79
C ILE A 596 0.59 33.52 -18.68
N ASP A 597 0.05 32.97 -17.60
CA ASP A 597 -0.27 31.54 -17.53
C ASP A 597 -1.72 31.32 -17.98
N ILE A 598 -1.98 30.16 -18.56
CA ILE A 598 -3.31 29.64 -18.86
C ILE A 598 -3.50 28.30 -18.16
N VAL A 599 -4.70 28.07 -17.64
CA VAL A 599 -5.17 26.77 -17.16
C VAL A 599 -6.42 26.38 -17.94
N GLN A 600 -6.66 25.08 -18.04
CA GLN A 600 -7.84 24.51 -18.69
C GLN A 600 -8.82 23.95 -17.67
N ARG A 601 -10.07 23.79 -18.09
CA ARG A 601 -11.14 23.11 -17.34
C ARG A 601 -11.99 22.31 -18.32
N MET A 602 -12.37 21.09 -17.94
CA MET A 602 -13.23 20.24 -18.77
C MET A 602 -14.69 20.73 -18.77
N SER A 603 -15.12 21.39 -17.70
CA SER A 603 -16.46 21.97 -17.57
C SER A 603 -16.44 23.29 -16.80
N ASP A 604 -17.54 24.06 -16.81
CA ASP A 604 -17.60 25.42 -16.23
C ASP A 604 -17.22 25.49 -14.74
N ASN A 605 -17.24 24.37 -14.02
CA ASN A 605 -16.92 24.26 -12.60
C ASN A 605 -15.96 23.08 -12.27
N SER A 606 -15.22 22.55 -13.25
CA SER A 606 -14.19 21.53 -12.98
C SER A 606 -12.96 22.13 -12.27
N PRO A 607 -12.10 21.30 -11.66
CA PRO A 607 -10.76 21.72 -11.26
C PRO A 607 -9.97 22.29 -12.44
N GLU A 608 -9.02 23.17 -12.12
CA GLU A 608 -8.05 23.73 -13.07
C GLU A 608 -6.92 22.73 -13.31
N ILE A 609 -6.63 22.45 -14.59
CA ILE A 609 -5.65 21.45 -15.03
C ILE A 609 -4.72 22.04 -16.10
N ALA A 610 -3.61 21.35 -16.39
CA ALA A 610 -2.65 21.69 -17.45
C ALA A 610 -2.26 23.19 -17.46
N ARG A 611 -1.58 23.64 -16.39
CA ARG A 611 -1.11 25.04 -16.28
C ARG A 611 0.17 25.24 -17.10
N GLN A 612 0.09 26.07 -18.14
CA GLN A 612 1.22 26.42 -19.00
C GLN A 612 1.38 27.94 -19.16
N THR A 613 2.61 28.43 -19.31
CA THR A 613 2.91 29.85 -19.57
C THR A 613 2.95 30.13 -21.08
N ILE A 614 2.18 31.10 -21.56
CA ILE A 614 1.97 31.39 -23.00
C ILE A 614 2.43 32.77 -23.45
N PHE A 615 2.83 33.65 -22.52
CA PHE A 615 3.46 34.94 -22.81
C PHE A 615 4.37 35.39 -21.65
N GLY A 616 5.39 36.20 -22.00
CA GLY A 616 6.42 36.67 -21.08
C GLY A 616 7.63 35.75 -21.07
N GLU A 617 8.61 36.05 -20.21
CA GLU A 617 9.50 34.98 -19.76
C GLU A 617 8.64 34.00 -18.96
N LYS A 618 8.73 32.69 -19.27
CA LYS A 618 8.32 31.62 -18.33
C LYS A 618 9.01 31.97 -17.02
N GLY A 619 8.24 32.33 -15.99
CA GLY A 619 8.65 33.44 -15.12
C GLY A 619 9.19 33.06 -13.75
N PRO A 620 10.52 32.92 -13.59
CA PRO A 620 11.39 32.05 -14.40
C PRO A 620 10.72 30.68 -14.70
N GLU A 621 11.37 29.74 -15.42
CA GLU A 621 11.15 28.36 -14.95
C GLU A 621 11.56 28.41 -13.48
N VAL A 622 10.60 28.17 -12.58
CA VAL A 622 10.96 27.69 -11.25
C VAL A 622 11.59 26.34 -11.54
N ASN A 623 12.87 26.39 -11.93
CA ASN A 623 13.74 25.25 -12.19
C ASN A 623 13.52 24.39 -10.97
N GLN A 624 12.91 23.24 -11.18
CA GLN A 624 12.26 22.58 -10.08
C GLN A 624 13.38 22.14 -9.15
N VAL A 625 13.27 22.43 -7.85
CA VAL A 625 14.34 22.06 -6.93
C VAL A 625 14.52 20.53 -7.05
N PRO A 626 15.72 20.01 -7.38
CA PRO A 626 15.84 18.63 -7.88
C PRO A 626 15.23 17.62 -6.90
N VAL A 627 14.34 16.74 -7.37
CA VAL A 627 13.55 15.88 -6.48
C VAL A 627 14.42 14.77 -5.91
N LEU A 628 14.72 14.83 -4.60
CA LEU A 628 15.37 13.75 -3.84
C LEU A 628 14.36 12.67 -3.45
N LYS A 629 14.54 11.45 -3.93
CA LYS A 629 13.72 10.27 -3.57
C LYS A 629 14.55 9.31 -2.70
N GLY A 630 13.89 8.51 -1.86
CA GLY A 630 14.54 7.54 -0.95
C GLY A 630 15.05 8.07 0.39
N ILE A 631 14.78 9.34 0.71
CA ILE A 631 15.15 10.01 1.97
C ILE A 631 14.09 9.76 3.06
N SER A 632 14.07 8.55 3.61
CA SER A 632 13.27 8.18 4.79
C SER A 632 14.15 7.93 6.01
N ASN A 633 13.73 8.29 7.23
CA ASN A 633 14.50 7.98 8.44
C ASN A 633 14.80 6.47 8.52
N LYS A 634 15.98 6.11 9.01
CA LYS A 634 16.40 4.70 9.18
C LYS A 634 16.94 4.49 10.58
N THR A 635 16.54 3.39 11.20
CA THR A 635 17.20 2.85 12.39
C THR A 635 18.18 1.77 11.95
N ILE A 636 19.39 1.80 12.51
CA ILE A 636 20.45 0.79 12.37
C ILE A 636 21.05 0.50 13.75
N LYS A 637 21.71 -0.62 13.93
CA LYS A 637 22.33 -1.01 15.21
C LYS A 637 23.81 -0.61 15.24
N VAL A 638 24.35 -0.45 16.45
CA VAL A 638 25.80 -0.26 16.63
C VAL A 638 26.59 -1.38 15.93
N GLY A 639 27.44 -0.98 14.98
CA GLY A 639 28.28 -1.87 14.17
C GLY A 639 27.73 -2.21 12.79
N ASP A 640 26.49 -1.82 12.46
CA ASP A 640 25.93 -2.07 11.13
C ASP A 640 26.67 -1.30 10.03
N SER A 641 26.82 -1.92 8.86
CA SER A 641 27.35 -1.26 7.66
C SER A 641 26.29 -0.37 7.03
N PHE A 642 26.48 0.94 7.07
CA PHE A 642 25.56 1.92 6.52
C PHE A 642 26.13 2.57 5.25
N ASN A 643 25.37 2.51 4.15
CA ASN A 643 25.66 3.25 2.92
C ASN A 643 24.67 4.42 2.79
N GLU A 644 25.21 5.63 2.83
CA GLU A 644 24.44 6.87 2.79
C GLU A 644 23.63 7.06 1.49
N LEU A 645 24.12 6.63 0.34
CA LEU A 645 23.41 6.77 -0.95
C LEU A 645 22.54 5.55 -1.31
N ALA A 646 22.49 4.52 -0.47
CA ALA A 646 21.72 3.30 -0.79
C ALA A 646 20.21 3.55 -0.86
N GLY A 647 19.66 3.45 -2.08
CA GLY A 647 18.26 3.69 -2.40
C GLY A 647 17.90 5.17 -2.53
N VAL A 648 18.89 6.07 -2.60
CA VAL A 648 18.68 7.51 -2.78
C VAL A 648 18.92 7.89 -4.24
N THR A 649 17.97 8.60 -4.85
CA THR A 649 18.09 9.15 -6.21
C THR A 649 17.74 10.63 -6.22
N ALA A 650 18.22 11.35 -7.23
CA ALA A 650 17.85 12.74 -7.49
C ALA A 650 17.51 12.91 -8.97
N THR A 651 16.34 13.45 -9.27
CA THR A 651 15.92 13.73 -10.65
C THR A 651 15.45 15.17 -10.74
N ASP A 652 15.94 15.87 -11.74
CA ASP A 652 15.56 17.24 -12.06
C ASP A 652 14.77 17.27 -13.38
N LYS A 653 13.75 18.12 -13.47
CA LYS A 653 12.89 18.21 -14.65
C LYS A 653 13.62 18.82 -15.85
N GLU A 654 14.52 19.75 -15.59
CA GLU A 654 15.27 20.50 -16.61
C GLU A 654 16.68 19.89 -16.86
N ASP A 655 17.23 19.17 -15.88
CA ASP A 655 18.62 18.70 -15.84
C ASP A 655 18.79 17.15 -15.82
N GLY A 656 17.68 16.39 -15.73
CA GLY A 656 17.66 14.92 -15.82
C GLY A 656 18.10 14.18 -14.55
N ASP A 657 18.72 13.00 -14.69
CA ASP A 657 19.24 12.24 -13.53
C ASP A 657 20.44 12.96 -12.89
N LEU A 658 20.22 13.46 -11.68
CA LEU A 658 21.19 14.14 -10.84
C LEU A 658 21.70 13.28 -9.68
N THR A 659 21.41 11.97 -9.68
CA THR A 659 21.83 11.04 -8.61
C THR A 659 23.35 11.07 -8.39
N SER A 660 24.14 11.20 -9.46
CA SER A 660 25.60 11.36 -9.40
C SER A 660 26.08 12.73 -8.88
N LYS A 661 25.20 13.75 -8.82
CA LYS A 661 25.47 15.10 -8.30
C LYS A 661 25.06 15.28 -6.83
N ILE A 662 24.46 14.27 -6.18
CA ILE A 662 24.07 14.32 -4.76
C ILE A 662 25.32 14.47 -3.89
N LYS A 663 25.31 15.48 -3.01
CA LYS A 663 26.31 15.70 -1.96
C LYS A 663 25.68 15.35 -0.63
N VAL A 664 26.20 14.34 0.05
CA VAL A 664 25.83 14.05 1.43
C VAL A 664 26.73 14.88 2.35
N SER A 665 26.15 15.44 3.41
CA SER A 665 26.86 16.15 4.47
C SER A 665 26.30 15.78 5.83
N GLY A 666 27.19 15.60 6.80
CA GLY A 666 26.90 14.85 8.02
C GLY A 666 27.81 13.62 8.09
N ASN A 667 27.79 12.91 9.22
CA ASN A 667 28.57 11.70 9.40
C ASN A 667 27.81 10.78 10.37
N VAL A 668 27.54 9.54 9.95
CA VAL A 668 26.92 8.53 10.80
C VAL A 668 28.04 7.72 11.45
N ASP A 669 28.31 7.97 12.72
CA ASP A 669 29.19 7.10 13.49
C ASP A 669 28.41 5.84 13.90
N THR A 670 28.38 4.83 13.02
CA THR A 670 27.69 3.56 13.28
C THR A 670 28.28 2.79 14.47
N THR A 671 29.40 3.24 15.07
CA THR A 671 29.99 2.63 16.27
C THR A 671 29.48 3.25 17.58
N LYS A 672 28.69 4.33 17.53
CA LYS A 672 28.16 5.02 18.71
C LYS A 672 26.67 5.28 18.57
N VAL A 673 25.95 5.19 19.68
CA VAL A 673 24.52 5.49 19.69
C VAL A 673 24.22 6.96 19.64
N GLY A 674 23.19 7.30 18.87
CA GLY A 674 22.73 8.66 18.67
C GLY A 674 21.87 8.77 17.42
N LYS A 675 21.21 9.93 17.30
CA LYS A 675 20.58 10.36 16.06
C LYS A 675 21.62 11.15 15.28
N TYR A 676 22.03 10.59 14.14
CA TYR A 676 22.95 11.23 13.21
C TYR A 676 22.13 11.82 12.07
N GLU A 677 22.19 13.13 11.92
CA GLU A 677 21.57 13.80 10.78
C GLU A 677 22.49 13.72 9.57
N LEU A 678 21.94 13.21 8.47
CA LEU A 678 22.51 13.32 7.14
C LEU A 678 21.66 14.29 6.34
N THR A 679 22.32 15.35 5.89
CA THR A 679 21.77 16.37 5.00
C THR A 679 22.20 16.03 3.59
N TYR A 680 21.25 15.57 2.78
CA TYR A 680 21.40 15.29 1.36
C TYR A 680 21.10 16.57 0.60
N LYS A 681 22.05 16.98 -0.24
CA LYS A 681 21.99 18.21 -1.00
C LYS A 681 22.35 17.97 -2.45
N VAL A 682 21.44 18.28 -3.35
CA VAL A 682 21.67 18.21 -4.80
C VAL A 682 21.40 19.58 -5.40
N SER A 683 22.21 19.95 -6.40
CA SER A 683 22.06 21.20 -7.15
C SER A 683 21.99 20.89 -8.64
N ASP A 684 21.06 21.52 -9.34
CA ASP A 684 20.94 21.56 -10.81
C ASP A 684 22.02 22.45 -11.47
N SER A 685 21.93 22.61 -12.80
CA SER A 685 22.84 23.49 -13.57
C SER A 685 22.58 24.99 -13.40
N LYS A 686 21.44 25.39 -12.82
CA LYS A 686 21.06 26.79 -12.55
C LYS A 686 21.42 27.24 -11.13
N GLY A 687 21.71 26.30 -10.24
CA GLY A 687 22.11 26.52 -8.86
C GLY A 687 20.95 26.60 -7.87
N LEU A 688 19.75 26.07 -8.19
CA LEU A 688 18.77 25.78 -7.16
C LEU A 688 19.11 24.45 -6.48
N GLU A 689 18.57 24.24 -5.29
CA GLU A 689 19.08 23.23 -4.37
C GLU A 689 17.95 22.59 -3.56
N THR A 690 17.80 21.27 -3.67
CA THR A 690 16.98 20.51 -2.72
C THR A 690 17.86 20.04 -1.58
N VAL A 691 17.39 20.30 -0.36
CA VAL A 691 18.02 19.84 0.87
C VAL A 691 17.01 18.97 1.62
N ALA A 692 17.33 17.69 1.77
CA ALA A 692 16.53 16.74 2.52
C ALA A 692 17.34 16.16 3.68
N ASN A 693 16.78 16.18 4.88
CA ASN A 693 17.41 15.61 6.07
C ASN A 693 16.88 14.21 6.36
N ARG A 694 17.82 13.29 6.61
CA ARG A 694 17.56 11.95 7.12
C ARG A 694 18.12 11.86 8.53
N THR A 695 17.31 11.45 9.49
CA THR A 695 17.85 10.94 10.75
C THR A 695 18.20 9.48 10.57
N ILE A 696 19.47 9.15 10.81
CA ILE A 696 19.92 7.79 11.07
C ILE A 696 20.02 7.61 12.58
N THR A 697 19.08 6.87 13.16
CA THR A 697 19.18 6.47 14.56
C THR A 697 20.09 5.25 14.60
N VAL A 698 21.32 5.42 15.12
CA VAL A 698 22.12 4.28 15.55
C VAL A 698 21.67 3.96 16.96
N GLU A 699 21.02 2.82 17.14
CA GLU A 699 20.52 2.34 18.44
C GLU A 699 21.46 1.29 19.01
N GLU A 700 21.48 1.11 20.34
CA GLU A 700 22.34 0.10 20.94
C GLU A 700 21.89 -1.26 20.42
N ALA A 701 22.83 -2.09 19.96
CA ALA A 701 22.55 -3.51 19.90
C ALA A 701 22.18 -3.93 21.33
N VAL A 702 20.94 -4.35 21.55
CA VAL A 702 20.30 -4.42 22.88
C VAL A 702 21.17 -5.22 23.87
N VAL A 703 21.97 -4.48 24.63
CA VAL A 703 22.62 -4.88 25.86
C VAL A 703 21.87 -4.10 26.91
N THR A 704 21.06 -4.77 27.73
CA THR A 704 20.21 -4.12 28.74
C THR A 704 21.07 -3.22 29.65
N PRO A 705 20.95 -1.88 29.59
CA PRO A 705 21.73 -0.98 30.43
C PRO A 705 21.11 -0.88 31.84
N PRO A 706 21.86 -0.45 32.86
CA PRO A 706 21.39 -0.49 34.24
C PRO A 706 20.31 0.57 34.51
N GLN A 707 19.22 0.08 35.07
CA GLN A 707 18.27 0.79 35.93
C GLN A 707 18.97 1.79 36.88
N GLU A 708 18.60 3.08 36.80
CA GLU A 708 18.50 3.90 38.02
C GLU A 708 17.09 3.70 38.60
N ASP A 709 17.02 3.55 39.92
CA ASP A 709 15.94 2.78 40.56
C ASP A 709 14.55 3.43 40.52
N SER A 710 13.73 2.97 39.58
CA SER A 710 12.29 2.83 39.76
C SER A 710 11.81 1.48 39.19
N ASP A 711 12.38 0.37 39.66
CA ASP A 711 11.71 -0.92 39.61
C ASP A 711 11.07 -1.16 40.98
N PHE A 712 9.74 -1.27 41.03
CA PHE A 712 9.05 -1.65 42.26
C PHE A 712 9.10 -3.17 42.49
N GLY A 713 9.78 -3.96 41.66
CA GLY A 713 9.99 -5.40 41.82
C GLY A 713 8.78 -6.23 41.37
N VAL A 714 7.93 -5.66 40.52
CA VAL A 714 6.70 -6.27 39.99
C VAL A 714 6.86 -6.86 38.58
N GLY A 715 8.07 -6.80 38.03
CA GLY A 715 8.38 -7.24 36.66
C GLY A 715 7.90 -6.26 35.59
N GLN A 716 8.07 -6.64 34.33
CA GLN A 716 7.64 -5.88 33.17
C GLN A 716 6.29 -6.40 32.65
N GLY A 717 5.43 -5.48 32.21
CA GLY A 717 4.16 -5.79 31.55
C GLY A 717 4.36 -6.34 30.13
N ILE A 718 3.28 -6.85 29.56
CA ILE A 718 3.23 -7.39 28.19
C ILE A 718 2.31 -6.53 27.33
N GLN A 719 2.39 -6.70 26.01
CA GLN A 719 1.46 -6.05 25.10
C GLN A 719 0.05 -6.61 25.28
N TRP A 720 -0.94 -5.72 25.26
CA TRP A 720 -2.35 -6.07 25.45
C TRP A 720 -2.99 -6.46 24.11
N PRO A 721 -3.97 -7.37 24.09
CA PRO A 721 -4.71 -7.68 22.86
C PRO A 721 -5.58 -6.48 22.45
N SER A 722 -5.81 -6.36 21.14
CA SER A 722 -6.65 -5.31 20.53
C SER A 722 -8.13 -5.36 20.95
N GLN A 723 -8.59 -6.53 21.42
CA GLN A 723 -9.84 -6.69 22.16
C GLN A 723 -9.55 -7.35 23.49
N VAL A 724 -9.98 -6.72 24.60
CA VAL A 724 -9.63 -7.20 25.95
C VAL A 724 -10.83 -7.25 26.89
N ASN A 725 -11.00 -8.39 27.57
CA ASN A 725 -11.81 -8.46 28.78
C ASN A 725 -10.90 -8.16 29.98
N ALA A 726 -11.04 -6.97 30.56
CA ALA A 726 -10.19 -6.48 31.64
C ALA A 726 -11.04 -5.86 32.77
N PRO A 727 -11.60 -6.66 33.70
CA PRO A 727 -12.45 -6.14 34.77
C PRO A 727 -11.65 -5.28 35.75
N PHE A 728 -12.30 -4.29 36.38
CA PHE A 728 -11.68 -3.48 37.42
C PHE A 728 -11.52 -4.26 38.73
N ALA A 729 -10.37 -4.10 39.37
CA ALA A 729 -10.09 -4.57 40.72
C ALA A 729 -9.83 -3.38 41.66
N ASP A 730 -10.58 -3.31 42.75
CA ASP A 730 -10.26 -2.46 43.89
C ASP A 730 -9.12 -3.11 44.68
N MET A 731 -7.93 -2.53 44.57
CA MET A 731 -6.71 -3.01 45.23
C MET A 731 -6.58 -2.46 46.67
N THR A 732 -7.44 -1.51 47.05
CA THR A 732 -7.45 -0.84 48.36
C THR A 732 -8.38 -1.53 49.37
N ALA A 733 -9.41 -2.23 48.88
CA ALA A 733 -10.25 -3.10 49.69
C ALA A 733 -9.43 -4.18 50.41
N TRP A 734 -9.64 -4.32 51.72
CA TRP A 734 -8.95 -5.34 52.51
C TRP A 734 -9.58 -6.72 52.32
N ASN A 735 -8.80 -7.66 51.78
CA ASN A 735 -9.22 -9.03 51.48
C ASN A 735 -8.66 -10.05 52.48
N ASN A 736 -9.40 -11.13 52.73
CA ASN A 736 -9.02 -12.22 53.64
C ASN A 736 -9.13 -13.59 52.94
N GLY A 737 -8.50 -14.63 53.51
CA GLY A 737 -8.52 -15.98 52.94
C GLY A 737 -7.81 -16.07 51.58
N ASP A 738 -8.27 -16.96 50.70
CA ASP A 738 -7.61 -17.27 49.42
C ASP A 738 -7.57 -16.07 48.44
N PHE A 739 -8.49 -15.11 48.61
CA PHE A 739 -8.52 -13.86 47.84
C PHE A 739 -7.56 -12.78 48.37
N SER A 740 -6.83 -13.05 49.45
CA SER A 740 -5.87 -12.12 50.03
C SER A 740 -4.46 -12.37 49.52
N ASN A 741 -3.81 -11.30 49.04
CA ASN A 741 -2.37 -11.21 48.90
C ASN A 741 -1.90 -10.13 49.89
N ASN A 742 -1.54 -10.53 51.11
CA ASN A 742 -1.19 -9.62 52.21
C ASN A 742 -2.22 -8.49 52.48
N GLY A 743 -3.52 -8.75 52.27
CA GLY A 743 -4.60 -7.77 52.40
C GLY A 743 -5.08 -7.16 51.08
N ALA A 744 -4.26 -7.13 50.03
CA ALA A 744 -4.70 -6.74 48.68
C ALA A 744 -5.43 -7.90 47.98
N LEU A 745 -6.13 -7.62 46.86
CA LEU A 745 -6.83 -8.65 46.10
C LEU A 745 -5.85 -9.57 45.35
N ASN A 746 -6.05 -10.89 45.45
CA ASN A 746 -5.22 -11.92 44.81
C ASN A 746 -5.63 -12.16 43.34
N LEU A 747 -5.04 -11.39 42.43
CA LEU A 747 -5.32 -11.49 40.98
C LEU A 747 -4.97 -12.86 40.38
N LYS A 748 -3.91 -13.52 40.87
CA LYS A 748 -3.51 -14.86 40.42
C LYS A 748 -4.54 -15.92 40.76
N LYS A 749 -5.16 -15.85 41.95
CA LYS A 749 -6.29 -16.73 42.31
C LYS A 749 -7.47 -16.54 41.37
N ILE A 750 -7.87 -15.31 41.11
CA ILE A 750 -8.98 -14.97 40.21
C ILE A 750 -8.68 -15.46 38.78
N SER A 751 -7.47 -15.23 38.28
CA SER A 751 -7.02 -15.68 36.97
C SER A 751 -7.03 -17.22 36.86
N GLN A 752 -6.56 -17.93 37.88
CA GLN A 752 -6.60 -19.39 37.94
C GLN A 752 -8.03 -19.96 37.98
N ASP A 753 -8.97 -19.28 38.66
CA ASP A 753 -10.37 -19.71 38.72
C ASP A 753 -11.15 -19.44 37.42
N THR A 754 -10.82 -18.37 36.71
CA THR A 754 -11.68 -17.82 35.63
C THR A 754 -11.08 -17.95 34.23
N GLY A 755 -9.76 -17.90 34.12
CA GLY A 755 -9.01 -17.70 32.87
C GLY A 755 -8.81 -16.23 32.47
N VAL A 756 -9.28 -15.25 33.25
CA VAL A 756 -9.02 -13.82 32.98
C VAL A 756 -7.53 -13.51 33.20
N LYS A 757 -6.93 -12.78 32.25
CA LYS A 757 -5.50 -12.46 32.26
C LYS A 757 -5.16 -10.98 32.42
N PHE A 758 -6.09 -10.09 32.12
CA PHE A 758 -5.88 -8.65 32.11
C PHE A 758 -6.80 -7.99 33.13
N PHE A 759 -6.32 -6.97 33.84
CA PHE A 759 -7.05 -6.30 34.91
C PHE A 759 -6.80 -4.79 34.91
N ASN A 760 -7.84 -4.01 35.18
CA ASN A 760 -7.73 -2.57 35.43
C ASN A 760 -7.65 -2.36 36.94
N LEU A 761 -6.59 -1.73 37.45
CA LEU A 761 -6.37 -1.62 38.90
C LEU A 761 -6.73 -0.23 39.42
N GLY A 762 -7.81 -0.15 40.18
CA GLY A 762 -8.27 1.07 40.84
C GLY A 762 -7.71 1.23 42.26
N PHE A 763 -7.26 2.40 42.70
CA PHE A 763 -6.90 3.60 41.92
C PHE A 763 -5.66 4.25 42.54
N ILE A 764 -4.81 4.90 41.75
CA ILE A 764 -3.76 5.80 42.27
C ILE A 764 -4.27 7.25 42.29
N GLN A 765 -4.13 7.88 43.45
CA GLN A 765 -4.61 9.25 43.70
C GLN A 765 -3.56 10.05 44.48
N SER A 766 -3.72 11.38 44.54
CA SER A 766 -2.84 12.22 45.33
C SER A 766 -3.10 12.09 46.83
N THR A 767 -2.01 12.07 47.59
CA THR A 767 -2.00 12.14 49.06
C THR A 767 -1.80 13.58 49.56
N GLY A 768 -1.66 14.54 48.65
CA GLY A 768 -1.54 15.98 48.91
C GLY A 768 -0.12 16.52 48.70
N GLY A 769 -0.01 17.54 47.84
CA GLY A 769 1.22 18.32 47.63
C GLY A 769 2.21 17.74 46.61
N VAL A 770 3.32 18.45 46.43
CA VAL A 770 4.41 18.13 45.48
C VAL A 770 5.72 18.04 46.25
N SER A 771 6.47 16.96 46.07
CA SER A 771 7.80 16.73 46.65
C SER A 771 8.78 16.29 45.58
N ASN A 772 10.01 16.81 45.58
CA ASN A 772 11.06 16.48 44.60
C ASN A 772 10.60 16.60 43.12
N GLY A 773 9.71 17.54 42.82
CA GLY A 773 9.17 17.71 41.46
C GLY A 773 8.26 16.58 41.00
N LYS A 774 7.56 15.91 41.93
CA LYS A 774 6.51 14.89 41.68
C LYS A 774 5.32 15.13 42.61
N VAL A 775 4.11 14.81 42.18
CA VAL A 775 2.93 14.80 43.04
C VAL A 775 3.06 13.67 44.06
N ASN A 776 2.72 13.93 45.32
CA ASN A 776 2.65 12.88 46.33
C ASN A 776 1.43 11.99 46.02
N TRP A 777 1.65 10.68 45.83
CA TRP A 777 0.63 9.72 45.40
C TRP A 777 0.58 8.47 46.31
N GLY A 778 -0.55 7.76 46.26
CA GLY A 778 -0.76 6.47 46.92
C GLY A 778 -2.03 5.79 46.42
N TRP A 779 -2.13 4.47 46.59
CA TRP A 779 -3.35 3.73 46.26
C TRP A 779 -4.52 4.19 47.15
N GLY A 780 -5.66 4.55 46.55
CA GLY A 780 -6.81 5.14 47.24
C GLY A 780 -6.53 6.46 47.95
N GLY A 781 -5.47 7.18 47.56
CA GLY A 781 -5.03 8.40 48.25
C GLY A 781 -4.40 8.13 49.63
N HIS A 782 -4.08 6.88 49.95
CA HIS A 782 -3.41 6.49 51.19
C HIS A 782 -1.89 6.54 51.02
N GLU A 783 -1.21 7.46 51.71
CA GLU A 783 0.26 7.62 51.60
C GLU A 783 1.02 6.33 51.97
N VAL A 784 0.51 5.60 52.95
CA VAL A 784 1.05 4.30 53.39
C VAL A 784 0.94 3.18 52.34
N LEU A 785 0.19 3.39 51.25
CA LEU A 785 0.11 2.49 50.10
C LEU A 785 0.86 3.10 48.90
N SER A 786 2.16 3.36 49.08
CA SER A 786 3.06 3.90 48.06
C SER A 786 4.50 3.43 48.29
N GLU A 787 5.39 3.62 47.32
CA GLU A 787 6.80 3.20 47.43
C GLU A 787 7.55 3.91 48.58
N ARG A 788 7.04 5.04 49.08
CA ARG A 788 7.55 5.72 50.28
C ARG A 788 7.41 4.89 51.55
N HIS A 789 6.47 3.94 51.54
CA HIS A 789 6.18 2.99 52.60
C HIS A 789 6.26 1.56 52.04
N ALA A 790 7.35 1.25 51.35
CA ALA A 790 7.60 -0.05 50.71
C ALA A 790 7.48 -1.24 51.69
N ASP A 791 7.61 -1.04 53.00
CA ASP A 791 7.44 -2.05 54.04
C ASP A 791 5.97 -2.30 54.47
N ASN A 792 5.01 -1.50 54.00
CA ASN A 792 3.59 -1.69 54.28
C ASN A 792 3.08 -3.04 53.73
N THR A 793 2.41 -3.81 54.58
CA THR A 793 1.93 -5.16 54.29
C THR A 793 0.96 -5.22 53.10
N GLN A 794 -0.03 -4.32 53.05
CA GLN A 794 -1.00 -4.28 51.95
C GLN A 794 -0.37 -3.78 50.65
N TYR A 795 0.54 -2.81 50.73
CA TYR A 795 1.27 -2.32 49.56
C TYR A 795 2.17 -3.40 48.94
N GLN A 796 2.89 -4.17 49.78
CA GLN A 796 3.59 -5.39 49.34
C GLN A 796 2.63 -6.43 48.76
N GLY A 797 1.40 -6.50 49.26
CA GLY A 797 0.31 -7.27 48.68
C GLY A 797 -0.06 -6.87 47.25
N ILE A 798 -0.26 -5.57 47.00
CA ILE A 798 -0.54 -5.02 45.66
C ILE A 798 0.59 -5.37 44.71
N LYS A 799 1.83 -5.06 45.09
CA LYS A 799 3.04 -5.35 44.31
C LYS A 799 3.16 -6.85 44.00
N LYS A 800 2.93 -7.70 45.00
CA LYS A 800 2.93 -9.16 44.82
C LYS A 800 1.82 -9.62 43.88
N SER A 801 0.61 -9.06 43.94
CA SER A 801 -0.49 -9.43 43.02
C SER A 801 -0.19 -9.09 41.56
N ILE A 802 0.45 -7.95 41.29
CA ILE A 802 0.89 -7.56 39.94
C ILE A 802 1.98 -8.51 39.42
N LYS A 803 2.96 -8.84 40.26
CA LYS A 803 4.00 -9.82 39.92
C LYS A 803 3.39 -11.21 39.65
N ASP A 804 2.51 -11.64 40.54
CA ASP A 804 1.88 -12.96 40.53
C ASP A 804 1.06 -13.23 39.26
N ILE A 805 0.35 -12.21 38.72
CA ILE A 805 -0.41 -12.33 37.46
C ILE A 805 0.51 -12.35 36.23
N ARG A 806 1.61 -11.59 36.24
CA ARG A 806 2.63 -11.61 35.18
C ARG A 806 3.38 -12.93 35.09
N GLU A 807 3.66 -13.56 36.23
CA GLU A 807 4.24 -14.92 36.29
C GLU A 807 3.38 -16.00 35.60
N ILE A 808 2.08 -15.76 35.37
CA ILE A 808 1.18 -16.67 34.65
C ILE A 808 0.73 -16.14 33.27
N GLY A 809 1.46 -15.16 32.73
CA GLY A 809 1.24 -14.61 31.39
C GLY A 809 -0.04 -13.79 31.26
N GLY A 810 -0.36 -13.02 32.30
CA GLY A 810 -1.32 -11.91 32.28
C GLY A 810 -0.66 -10.57 32.58
N ASP A 811 -1.43 -9.49 32.67
CA ASP A 811 -0.92 -8.14 32.97
C ASP A 811 -1.96 -7.20 33.59
N VAL A 812 -1.53 -5.99 33.92
CA VAL A 812 -2.33 -4.95 34.58
C VAL A 812 -2.14 -3.59 33.94
N THR A 813 -3.22 -2.82 33.86
CA THR A 813 -3.16 -1.35 33.72
C THR A 813 -3.49 -0.75 35.08
N ILE A 814 -2.96 0.43 35.38
CA ILE A 814 -3.25 1.15 36.62
C ILE A 814 -4.08 2.39 36.27
N SER A 815 -5.21 2.52 36.97
CA SER A 815 -6.14 3.64 36.81
C SER A 815 -5.79 4.76 37.78
N LEU A 816 -5.56 5.96 37.26
CA LEU A 816 -5.25 7.16 38.03
C LEU A 816 -6.46 8.09 38.05
N GLY A 817 -6.90 8.52 39.24
CA GLY A 817 -8.09 9.38 39.41
C GLY A 817 -9.25 8.70 40.15
N GLY A 818 -10.45 8.80 39.59
CA GLY A 818 -11.72 8.29 40.15
C GLY A 818 -12.42 9.22 41.15
N LEU A 819 -13.74 9.00 41.34
CA LEU A 819 -14.68 9.92 42.00
C LEU A 819 -14.26 10.36 43.41
N ASN A 820 -13.72 9.42 44.18
CA ASN A 820 -13.44 9.57 45.60
C ASN A 820 -11.94 9.79 45.81
N GLY A 821 -11.45 10.99 45.53
CA GLY A 821 -10.04 11.33 45.69
C GLY A 821 -9.68 12.71 45.16
N VAL A 822 -8.38 12.92 44.91
CA VAL A 822 -7.85 14.06 44.17
C VAL A 822 -6.88 13.52 43.12
N ALA A 823 -7.18 13.72 41.84
CA ALA A 823 -6.33 13.26 40.76
C ALA A 823 -5.01 14.07 40.71
N PRO A 824 -3.89 13.49 40.23
CA PRO A 824 -2.60 14.20 40.21
C PRO A 824 -2.63 15.56 39.49
N TRP A 825 -3.43 15.68 38.42
CA TRP A 825 -3.60 16.91 37.63
C TRP A 825 -4.54 17.95 38.25
N GLU A 826 -5.25 17.63 39.33
CA GLU A 826 -5.95 18.63 40.15
C GLU A 826 -4.99 19.33 41.12
N VAL A 827 -3.91 18.66 41.54
CA VAL A 827 -2.92 19.18 42.49
C VAL A 827 -2.01 20.23 41.84
N THR A 828 -1.64 20.01 40.59
CA THR A 828 -0.71 20.88 39.85
C THR A 828 -0.96 20.79 38.34
N GLN A 829 -0.70 21.90 37.65
CA GLN A 829 -0.72 21.98 36.19
C GLN A 829 0.70 22.20 35.62
N ASP A 830 1.73 22.02 36.45
CA ASP A 830 3.12 21.96 35.97
C ASP A 830 3.36 20.64 35.23
N VAL A 831 3.54 20.75 33.91
CA VAL A 831 3.70 19.62 32.98
C VAL A 831 4.87 18.72 33.37
N ASN A 832 5.97 19.28 33.87
CA ASN A 832 7.14 18.48 34.24
C ASN A 832 6.91 17.69 35.54
N THR A 833 6.23 18.29 36.53
CA THR A 833 5.84 17.61 37.77
C THR A 833 4.91 16.44 37.50
N LEU A 834 3.91 16.63 36.64
CA LEU A 834 3.00 15.56 36.22
C LEU A 834 3.75 14.47 35.45
N TYR A 835 4.57 14.83 34.46
CA TYR A 835 5.38 13.89 33.67
C TYR A 835 6.31 13.06 34.56
N ASN A 836 7.02 13.68 35.52
CA ASN A 836 7.90 12.96 36.46
C ASN A 836 7.12 12.01 37.38
N THR A 837 5.87 12.32 37.70
CA THR A 837 4.98 11.48 38.52
C THR A 837 4.54 10.26 37.73
N TYR A 838 4.03 10.45 36.51
CA TYR A 838 3.59 9.34 35.66
C TYR A 838 4.74 8.47 35.20
N LYS A 839 5.90 9.05 34.87
CA LYS A 839 7.11 8.29 34.53
C LYS A 839 7.55 7.39 35.69
N GLU A 840 7.53 7.88 36.94
CA GLU A 840 7.80 7.06 38.12
C GLU A 840 6.82 5.88 38.26
N ILE A 841 5.52 6.08 37.97
CA ILE A 841 4.51 5.04 38.07
C ILE A 841 4.64 4.02 36.93
N VAL A 842 4.81 4.49 35.69
CA VAL A 842 4.96 3.64 34.49
C VAL A 842 6.23 2.80 34.55
N GLN A 843 7.37 3.40 34.89
CA GLN A 843 8.63 2.67 35.05
C GLN A 843 8.58 1.80 36.32
N GLY A 844 8.10 2.36 37.43
CA GLY A 844 7.91 1.70 38.72
C GLY A 844 7.18 0.36 38.64
N TYR A 845 6.03 0.35 37.98
CA TYR A 845 5.23 -0.86 37.80
C TYR A 845 5.49 -1.57 36.45
N GLY A 846 6.47 -1.14 35.65
CA GLY A 846 6.77 -1.70 34.33
C GLY A 846 5.55 -1.74 33.41
N LEU A 847 4.74 -0.67 33.36
CA LEU A 847 3.46 -0.65 32.66
C LEU A 847 3.62 -0.49 31.16
N THR A 848 2.84 -1.27 30.40
CA THR A 848 2.63 -1.12 28.95
C THR A 848 1.36 -0.31 28.64
N ARG A 849 0.46 -0.14 29.62
CA ARG A 849 -0.79 0.61 29.51
C ARG A 849 -1.09 1.34 30.82
N ILE A 850 -1.63 2.56 30.72
CA ILE A 850 -2.21 3.31 31.86
C ILE A 850 -3.63 3.75 31.54
N ASP A 851 -4.45 3.88 32.58
CA ASP A 851 -5.81 4.38 32.49
C ASP A 851 -5.97 5.67 33.29
N LEU A 852 -6.67 6.65 32.74
CA LEU A 852 -6.98 7.90 33.39
C LEU A 852 -8.49 7.93 33.63
N ASP A 853 -8.87 7.82 34.90
CA ASP A 853 -10.27 7.78 35.32
C ASP A 853 -10.73 9.20 35.68
N ILE A 854 -11.37 9.86 34.72
CA ILE A 854 -11.58 11.31 34.70
C ILE A 854 -13.03 11.62 35.04
N GLU A 855 -13.31 11.73 36.34
CA GLU A 855 -14.63 12.10 36.86
C GLU A 855 -14.54 13.07 38.05
N GLY A 856 -15.69 13.51 38.56
CA GLY A 856 -15.77 14.49 39.63
C GLY A 856 -15.00 15.80 39.31
N GLY A 857 -14.14 16.21 40.24
CA GLY A 857 -13.31 17.42 40.11
C GLY A 857 -12.25 17.35 39.01
N ALA A 858 -11.84 16.14 38.63
CA ALA A 858 -10.76 15.89 37.66
C ALA A 858 -11.12 16.28 36.22
N THR A 859 -12.39 16.62 35.95
CA THR A 859 -12.95 16.92 34.62
C THR A 859 -12.62 18.31 34.04
N ASN A 860 -11.87 19.15 34.75
CA ASN A 860 -11.54 20.50 34.26
C ASN A 860 -10.70 20.47 32.97
N LYS A 861 -11.19 21.07 31.88
CA LYS A 861 -10.52 21.09 30.57
C LYS A 861 -9.09 21.66 30.62
N GLN A 862 -8.85 22.75 31.34
CA GLN A 862 -7.52 23.37 31.40
C GLN A 862 -6.52 22.53 32.19
N HIS A 863 -6.99 21.86 33.25
CA HIS A 863 -6.16 20.89 33.98
C HIS A 863 -5.83 19.68 33.10
N ASN A 864 -6.80 19.19 32.31
CA ASN A 864 -6.58 18.10 31.37
C ASN A 864 -5.68 18.49 30.18
N ILE A 865 -5.65 19.74 29.71
CA ILE A 865 -4.66 20.20 28.71
C ILE A 865 -3.23 20.13 29.29
N ALA A 866 -3.04 20.53 30.55
CA ALA A 866 -1.75 20.37 31.23
C ALA A 866 -1.40 18.89 31.44
N ASN A 867 -2.39 18.06 31.76
CA ASN A 867 -2.22 16.63 31.94
C ASN A 867 -1.84 15.92 30.64
N ALA A 868 -2.57 16.17 29.55
CA ALA A 868 -2.33 15.61 28.24
C ALA A 868 -0.92 15.89 27.73
N LYS A 869 -0.38 17.09 27.96
CA LYS A 869 1.03 17.42 27.65
C LYS A 869 2.02 16.56 28.44
N ALA A 870 1.73 16.28 29.71
CA ALA A 870 2.56 15.42 30.54
C ALA A 870 2.47 13.95 30.11
N ILE A 871 1.26 13.47 29.83
CA ILE A 871 0.96 12.13 29.34
C ILE A 871 1.61 11.88 27.97
N LYS A 872 1.52 12.83 27.02
CA LYS A 872 2.19 12.74 25.72
C LYS A 872 3.70 12.56 25.86
N LYS A 873 4.35 13.32 26.76
CA LYS A 873 5.78 13.15 27.05
C LYS A 873 6.13 11.76 27.60
N VAL A 874 5.24 11.15 28.39
CA VAL A 874 5.45 9.77 28.88
C VAL A 874 5.22 8.76 27.76
N GLN A 875 4.14 8.91 26.99
CA GLN A 875 3.85 8.07 25.82
C GLN A 875 5.01 8.07 24.81
N ASP A 876 5.56 9.25 24.49
CA ASP A 876 6.70 9.39 23.56
C ASP A 876 8.01 8.77 24.06
N GLU A 877 8.20 8.66 25.38
CA GLU A 877 9.41 8.11 25.98
C GLU A 877 9.31 6.61 26.29
N THR A 878 8.12 6.13 26.64
CA THR A 878 7.89 4.77 27.17
C THR A 878 7.13 3.86 26.22
N GLY A 879 6.43 4.43 25.22
CA GLY A 879 5.52 3.67 24.36
C GLY A 879 4.26 3.16 25.07
N VAL A 880 3.88 3.74 26.22
CA VAL A 880 2.73 3.30 27.02
C VAL A 880 1.40 3.65 26.34
N ASP A 881 0.49 2.69 26.27
CA ASP A 881 -0.90 2.88 25.83
C ASP A 881 -1.67 3.77 26.81
N ILE A 882 -2.53 4.65 26.28
CA ILE A 882 -3.34 5.57 27.09
C ILE A 882 -4.82 5.23 26.97
N VAL A 883 -5.43 4.79 28.07
CA VAL A 883 -6.89 4.64 28.19
C VAL A 883 -7.47 5.87 28.90
N LEU A 884 -8.63 6.34 28.44
CA LEU A 884 -9.41 7.36 29.12
C LEU A 884 -10.72 6.75 29.59
N THR A 885 -10.90 6.61 30.91
CA THR A 885 -12.17 6.18 31.50
C THR A 885 -13.05 7.40 31.79
N LEU A 886 -14.18 7.52 31.08
CA LEU A 886 -15.00 8.73 30.99
C LEU A 886 -16.49 8.47 31.31
N ALA A 887 -17.16 9.46 31.89
CA ALA A 887 -18.60 9.39 32.21
C ALA A 887 -19.49 9.54 30.95
N VAL A 888 -20.57 8.75 30.88
CA VAL A 888 -21.42 8.64 29.69
C VAL A 888 -22.91 8.71 30.03
N MET A 889 -23.73 9.06 29.05
CA MET A 889 -25.19 8.88 29.08
C MET A 889 -25.59 7.98 27.89
N PRO A 890 -26.84 7.46 27.80
CA PRO A 890 -27.29 6.75 26.60
C PRO A 890 -27.18 7.56 25.29
N SER A 891 -27.09 8.89 25.39
CA SER A 891 -26.80 9.82 24.27
C SER A 891 -25.31 9.93 23.90
N GLY A 892 -24.41 9.15 24.51
CA GLY A 892 -22.96 9.26 24.40
C GLY A 892 -22.31 10.07 25.53
N LEU A 893 -21.04 10.43 25.35
CA LEU A 893 -20.26 11.29 26.24
C LEU A 893 -20.97 12.63 26.48
N THR A 894 -20.90 13.10 27.72
CA THR A 894 -21.40 14.43 28.10
C THR A 894 -20.49 15.53 27.55
N SER A 895 -20.98 16.77 27.44
CA SER A 895 -20.17 17.91 26.95
C SER A 895 -18.88 18.13 27.76
N VAL A 896 -18.92 17.89 29.06
CA VAL A 896 -17.75 17.95 29.95
C VAL A 896 -16.71 16.89 29.61
N GLN A 897 -17.15 15.69 29.21
CA GLN A 897 -16.23 14.59 28.86
C GLN A 897 -15.75 14.66 27.41
N LEU A 898 -16.51 15.30 26.52
CA LEU A 898 -16.04 15.72 25.20
C LEU A 898 -14.95 16.80 25.30
N ASP A 899 -15.09 17.76 26.22
CA ASP A 899 -14.04 18.74 26.54
C ASP A 899 -12.74 18.06 27.03
N VAL A 900 -12.85 16.97 27.78
CA VAL A 900 -11.72 16.12 28.20
C VAL A 900 -11.11 15.42 26.98
N LEU A 901 -11.90 14.71 26.16
CA LEU A 901 -11.40 14.01 24.96
C LEU A 901 -10.67 14.97 24.00
N GLU A 902 -11.22 16.16 23.75
CA GLU A 902 -10.55 17.22 23.00
C GLU A 902 -9.19 17.61 23.62
N ALA A 903 -9.11 17.71 24.96
CA ALA A 903 -7.88 18.09 25.65
C ALA A 903 -6.74 17.09 25.45
N TYR A 904 -7.01 15.79 25.29
CA TYR A 904 -5.96 14.79 25.00
C TYR A 904 -5.59 14.75 23.52
N LEU A 905 -6.59 14.66 22.63
CA LEU A 905 -6.38 14.57 21.19
C LEU A 905 -5.67 15.83 20.64
N SER A 906 -6.06 17.03 21.09
CA SER A 906 -5.44 18.29 20.65
C SER A 906 -3.97 18.48 21.11
N GLN A 907 -3.50 17.68 22.07
CA GLN A 907 -2.08 17.65 22.46
C GLN A 907 -1.33 16.46 21.83
N GLY A 908 -1.97 15.76 20.89
CA GLY A 908 -1.40 14.66 20.10
C GLY A 908 -1.28 13.33 20.85
N VAL A 909 -1.94 13.15 21.99
CA VAL A 909 -1.97 11.85 22.70
C VAL A 909 -2.71 10.83 21.84
N ASP A 910 -2.07 9.71 21.50
CA ASP A 910 -2.77 8.60 20.85
C ASP A 910 -3.55 7.86 21.95
N VAL A 911 -4.85 8.11 22.00
CA VAL A 911 -5.76 7.48 22.95
C VAL A 911 -6.08 6.08 22.45
N GLU A 912 -5.71 5.07 23.22
CA GLU A 912 -5.86 3.68 22.83
C GLU A 912 -7.30 3.20 22.97
N VAL A 913 -7.94 3.46 24.12
CA VAL A 913 -9.37 3.19 24.33
C VAL A 913 -10.03 4.33 25.09
N VAL A 914 -11.18 4.79 24.61
CA VAL A 914 -12.14 5.62 25.35
C VAL A 914 -13.10 4.67 26.06
N ASN A 915 -12.79 4.35 27.31
CA ASN A 915 -13.58 3.44 28.12
C ASN A 915 -14.75 4.20 28.76
N ILE A 916 -15.98 3.93 28.34
CA ILE A 916 -17.15 4.59 28.92
C ILE A 916 -17.67 3.85 30.14
N MET A 917 -17.88 4.61 31.22
CA MET A 917 -18.56 4.16 32.43
C MET A 917 -20.05 4.02 32.15
N THR A 918 -20.48 2.87 31.64
CA THR A 918 -21.89 2.52 31.36
C THR A 918 -22.63 2.14 32.65
N MET A 919 -22.52 3.00 33.65
CA MET A 919 -23.02 2.85 35.00
C MET A 919 -23.57 4.20 35.49
N CYS A 920 -24.20 4.20 36.67
CA CYS A 920 -24.59 5.42 37.38
C CYS A 920 -25.50 6.42 36.62
N TYR A 921 -26.22 6.01 35.56
CA TYR A 921 -27.19 6.83 34.80
C TYR A 921 -28.35 7.45 35.63
N GLY A 922 -28.43 7.15 36.92
CA GLY A 922 -29.52 7.52 37.83
C GLY A 922 -30.84 6.81 37.52
N ALA A 923 -31.90 7.23 38.21
CA ALA A 923 -33.26 6.70 38.06
C ALA A 923 -33.95 7.12 36.73
N SER A 924 -33.31 7.97 35.92
CA SER A 924 -33.79 8.41 34.61
C SER A 924 -33.66 7.34 33.51
N VAL A 925 -32.84 6.32 33.72
CA VAL A 925 -32.65 5.20 32.79
C VAL A 925 -33.13 3.93 33.50
N PRO A 926 -34.30 3.38 33.16
CA PRO A 926 -34.85 2.23 33.88
C PRO A 926 -34.21 0.89 33.48
N ASP A 927 -33.56 0.84 32.31
CA ASP A 927 -32.93 -0.33 31.71
C ASP A 927 -31.47 0.02 31.41
N TYR A 928 -30.54 -0.54 32.20
CA TYR A 928 -29.12 -0.19 32.10
C TYR A 928 -28.41 -0.95 30.98
N ALA A 929 -28.88 -2.14 30.57
CA ALA A 929 -28.32 -2.86 29.44
C ALA A 929 -28.58 -2.13 28.12
N VAL A 930 -29.84 -1.75 27.86
CA VAL A 930 -30.20 -0.93 26.68
C VAL A 930 -29.55 0.45 26.75
N GLY A 931 -29.47 1.05 27.94
CA GLY A 931 -28.74 2.31 28.15
C GLY A 931 -27.25 2.20 27.80
N SER A 932 -26.61 1.08 28.14
CA SER A 932 -25.19 0.79 27.83
C SER A 932 -24.96 0.63 26.33
N VAL A 933 -25.79 -0.16 25.65
CA VAL A 933 -25.76 -0.34 24.19
C VAL A 933 -25.88 1.01 23.47
N GLN A 934 -26.85 1.83 23.86
CA GLN A 934 -27.04 3.17 23.28
C GLN A 934 -25.86 4.11 23.57
N ALA A 935 -25.28 4.04 24.77
CA ALA A 935 -24.12 4.83 25.13
C ALA A 935 -22.88 4.48 24.29
N VAL A 936 -22.67 3.19 24.00
CA VAL A 936 -21.60 2.70 23.12
C VAL A 936 -21.79 3.22 21.69
N ASP A 937 -22.94 2.99 21.09
CA ASP A 937 -23.23 3.37 19.69
C ASP A 937 -23.19 4.89 19.46
N ASN A 938 -23.55 5.69 20.46
CA ASN A 938 -23.49 7.15 20.37
C ASN A 938 -22.10 7.70 20.73
N THR A 939 -21.37 7.06 21.64
CA THR A 939 -19.95 7.41 21.91
C THR A 939 -19.08 7.09 20.72
N MET A 940 -19.28 5.97 20.02
CA MET A 940 -18.57 5.62 18.79
C MET A 940 -18.62 6.78 17.77
N LYS A 941 -19.81 7.35 17.54
CA LYS A 941 -20.01 8.49 16.62
C LYS A 941 -19.24 9.73 17.07
N GLN A 942 -19.24 10.01 18.37
CA GLN A 942 -18.51 11.15 18.94
C GLN A 942 -16.99 10.94 18.90
N VAL A 943 -16.51 9.72 19.18
CA VAL A 943 -15.09 9.33 19.05
C VAL A 943 -14.64 9.54 17.61
N LYS A 944 -15.41 9.06 16.63
CA LYS A 944 -15.16 9.28 15.20
C LYS A 944 -15.11 10.76 14.82
N GLU A 945 -16.04 11.59 15.32
CA GLU A 945 -16.02 13.04 15.12
C GLU A 945 -14.77 13.70 15.75
N TYR A 946 -14.42 13.34 16.98
CA TYR A 946 -13.39 14.02 17.76
C TYR A 946 -11.97 13.62 17.33
N PHE A 947 -11.74 12.35 16.97
CA PHE A 947 -10.46 11.91 16.38
C PHE A 947 -10.20 12.58 15.01
N LYS A 948 -11.22 12.67 14.15
CA LYS A 948 -11.14 13.42 12.89
C LYS A 948 -10.78 14.89 13.14
N LYS A 949 -11.51 15.54 14.06
CA LYS A 949 -11.41 16.99 14.32
C LYS A 949 -10.13 17.42 15.05
N TYR A 950 -9.62 16.60 15.97
CA TYR A 950 -8.55 17.01 16.90
C TYR A 950 -7.27 16.17 16.83
N ALA A 951 -7.32 14.95 16.28
CA ALA A 951 -6.13 14.12 16.04
C ALA A 951 -5.81 13.93 14.54
N ASN A 952 -6.57 14.55 13.64
CA ASN A 952 -6.43 14.40 12.18
C ASN A 952 -6.44 12.92 11.74
N ARG A 953 -7.28 12.10 12.39
CA ARG A 953 -7.38 10.66 12.18
C ARG A 953 -8.84 10.29 11.95
N GLU A 954 -9.21 10.01 10.71
CA GLU A 954 -10.53 9.45 10.42
C GLU A 954 -10.56 7.97 10.82
N LEU A 955 -11.66 7.55 11.45
CA LEU A 955 -11.91 6.18 11.89
C LEU A 955 -13.17 5.69 11.16
N THR A 956 -13.23 4.46 10.64
CA THR A 956 -14.53 3.85 10.34
C THR A 956 -15.28 3.54 11.63
N ASP A 957 -16.54 3.14 11.49
CA ASP A 957 -17.37 2.75 12.63
C ASP A 957 -16.73 1.59 13.40
N GLU A 958 -16.08 0.63 12.72
CA GLU A 958 -15.36 -0.47 13.36
C GLU A 958 -14.12 0.02 14.13
N GLN A 959 -13.25 0.84 13.52
CA GLN A 959 -12.13 1.43 14.26
C GLN A 959 -12.60 2.31 15.43
N ALA A 960 -13.70 3.03 15.27
CA ALA A 960 -14.29 3.82 16.34
C ALA A 960 -14.91 2.96 17.46
N TYR A 961 -15.52 1.81 17.14
CA TYR A 961 -15.92 0.81 18.14
C TYR A 961 -14.71 0.18 18.83
N ARG A 962 -13.64 -0.18 18.09
CA ARG A 962 -12.36 -0.64 18.67
C ARG A 962 -11.71 0.42 19.57
N LYS A 963 -11.91 1.71 19.31
CA LYS A 963 -11.52 2.82 20.20
C LYS A 963 -12.50 3.06 21.37
N VAL A 964 -13.58 2.29 21.51
CA VAL A 964 -14.52 2.35 22.63
C VAL A 964 -14.42 1.11 23.51
N GLY A 965 -14.38 1.33 24.83
CA GLY A 965 -14.58 0.29 25.84
C GLY A 965 -15.85 0.54 26.62
N MET A 966 -16.41 -0.47 27.30
CA MET A 966 -17.52 -0.25 28.25
C MET A 966 -17.28 -0.91 29.61
N THR A 967 -17.67 -0.19 30.66
CA THR A 967 -17.58 -0.60 32.06
C THR A 967 -18.91 -0.34 32.78
N PRO A 968 -19.83 -1.32 32.89
CA PRO A 968 -20.95 -1.27 33.83
C PRO A 968 -20.48 -1.48 35.27
N SER A 969 -21.34 -1.15 36.24
CA SER A 969 -21.18 -1.60 37.63
C SER A 969 -22.11 -2.78 37.87
N VAL A 970 -21.56 -3.93 38.25
CA VAL A 970 -22.30 -5.19 38.42
C VAL A 970 -22.89 -5.33 39.83
N GLY A 971 -24.07 -5.95 39.90
CA GLY A 971 -24.84 -6.09 41.13
C GLY A 971 -25.54 -4.79 41.55
N PHE A 972 -25.66 -4.59 42.87
CA PHE A 972 -26.31 -3.44 43.48
C PHE A 972 -25.31 -2.32 43.78
N GLU A 973 -25.51 -1.17 43.13
CA GLU A 973 -24.75 0.07 43.38
C GLU A 973 -25.40 0.95 44.46
N GLY A 974 -26.73 1.01 44.52
CA GLY A 974 -27.46 1.82 45.48
C GLY A 974 -28.93 1.96 45.12
N SER A 975 -29.75 2.47 46.05
CA SER A 975 -31.22 2.52 45.89
C SER A 975 -31.74 3.45 44.78
N ALA A 976 -30.86 4.19 44.11
CA ALA A 976 -31.17 5.04 42.96
C ALA A 976 -30.88 4.37 41.60
N HIS A 977 -30.38 3.14 41.62
CA HIS A 977 -29.96 2.37 40.45
C HIS A 977 -30.64 0.99 40.45
N PRO A 978 -30.94 0.40 39.27
CA PRO A 978 -31.30 -1.01 39.21
C PRO A 978 -30.11 -1.88 39.63
N ILE A 979 -30.40 -3.14 39.96
CA ILE A 979 -29.36 -4.17 40.08
C ILE A 979 -28.98 -4.56 38.66
N PHE A 980 -27.70 -4.48 38.32
CA PHE A 980 -27.19 -4.92 37.02
C PHE A 980 -26.84 -6.41 37.09
N ASP A 981 -27.60 -7.26 36.41
CA ASP A 981 -27.53 -8.72 36.58
C ASP A 981 -26.87 -9.45 35.39
N THR A 982 -26.97 -10.79 35.38
CA THR A 982 -26.39 -11.63 34.32
C THR A 982 -27.15 -11.55 32.99
N GLU A 983 -28.43 -11.21 32.98
CA GLU A 983 -29.20 -10.97 31.75
C GLU A 983 -28.74 -9.65 31.11
N ASP A 984 -28.60 -8.59 31.92
CA ASP A 984 -28.01 -7.32 31.48
C ASP A 984 -26.60 -7.51 30.91
N THR A 985 -25.78 -8.30 31.63
CA THR A 985 -24.40 -8.62 31.23
C THR A 985 -24.36 -9.37 29.90
N LYS A 986 -25.30 -10.29 29.66
CA LYS A 986 -25.37 -11.01 28.38
C LYS A 986 -25.67 -10.04 27.23
N ILE A 987 -26.63 -9.13 27.39
CA ILE A 987 -27.00 -8.16 26.34
C ILE A 987 -25.79 -7.31 25.92
N ILE A 988 -25.04 -6.77 26.89
CA ILE A 988 -23.88 -5.93 26.56
C ILE A 988 -22.71 -6.71 25.98
N VAL A 989 -22.51 -7.98 26.37
CA VAL A 989 -21.45 -8.84 25.83
C VAL A 989 -21.79 -9.30 24.41
N ASP A 990 -23.05 -9.65 24.14
CA ASP A 990 -23.51 -9.97 22.79
C ASP A 990 -23.29 -8.77 21.84
N HIS A 991 -23.63 -7.55 22.28
CA HIS A 991 -23.37 -6.32 21.52
C HIS A 991 -21.87 -6.01 21.37
N ALA A 992 -21.06 -6.24 22.41
CA ALA A 992 -19.61 -6.06 22.37
C ALA A 992 -18.95 -6.96 21.31
N ILE A 993 -19.42 -8.21 21.20
CA ILE A 993 -18.99 -9.18 20.18
C ILE A 993 -19.50 -8.75 18.81
N GLU A 994 -20.78 -8.37 18.67
CA GLU A 994 -21.38 -7.96 17.39
C GLU A 994 -20.72 -6.71 16.78
N LYS A 995 -20.28 -5.75 17.62
CA LYS A 995 -19.67 -4.49 17.18
C LYS A 995 -18.14 -4.48 17.21
N GLU A 996 -17.52 -5.58 17.61
CA GLU A 996 -16.08 -5.72 17.79
C GLU A 996 -15.43 -4.56 18.59
N ILE A 997 -16.03 -4.19 19.72
CA ILE A 997 -15.51 -3.08 20.54
C ILE A 997 -14.10 -3.40 21.09
N GLY A 998 -13.37 -2.40 21.59
CA GLY A 998 -12.00 -2.58 22.07
C GLY A 998 -11.89 -3.22 23.46
N MET A 999 -12.84 -2.93 24.36
CA MET A 999 -12.78 -3.45 25.73
C MET A 999 -14.16 -3.70 26.34
N VAL A 1000 -14.29 -4.86 26.98
CA VAL A 1000 -15.33 -5.13 27.98
C VAL A 1000 -14.69 -5.16 29.36
N SER A 1001 -15.32 -4.50 30.32
CA SER A 1001 -14.88 -4.45 31.71
C SER A 1001 -16.09 -4.47 32.65
N MET A 1002 -15.87 -4.34 33.95
CA MET A 1002 -16.89 -4.12 34.96
C MET A 1002 -16.30 -3.57 36.25
N TRP A 1003 -17.09 -2.78 36.98
CA TRP A 1003 -16.87 -2.48 38.40
C TRP A 1003 -17.71 -3.42 39.27
N SER A 1004 -17.15 -4.37 40.02
CA SER A 1004 -15.74 -4.77 40.04
C SER A 1004 -15.61 -6.28 40.26
N ILE A 1005 -14.46 -6.82 39.90
CA ILE A 1005 -14.13 -8.24 40.10
C ILE A 1005 -14.13 -8.62 41.60
N ASN A 1006 -13.96 -7.67 42.52
CA ASN A 1006 -14.10 -7.90 43.96
C ASN A 1006 -15.51 -8.41 44.31
N ARG A 1007 -16.55 -7.83 43.67
CA ARG A 1007 -17.95 -8.23 43.88
C ARG A 1007 -18.24 -9.57 43.21
N ASP A 1008 -17.90 -9.70 41.93
CA ASP A 1008 -18.18 -10.89 41.13
C ASP A 1008 -17.40 -12.12 41.61
N SER A 1009 -16.16 -11.97 42.09
CA SER A 1009 -15.38 -13.07 42.71
C SER A 1009 -15.89 -13.52 44.09
N LYS A 1010 -16.86 -12.81 44.69
CA LYS A 1010 -17.28 -12.97 46.10
C LYS A 1010 -16.18 -12.68 47.12
N ALA A 1011 -15.10 -12.01 46.74
CA ALA A 1011 -14.15 -11.43 47.70
C ALA A 1011 -14.82 -10.32 48.54
N GLN A 1012 -15.83 -9.65 47.98
CA GLN A 1012 -16.77 -8.77 48.64
C GLN A 1012 -18.21 -9.21 48.31
N ASP A 1013 -19.06 -9.40 49.33
CA ASP A 1013 -20.49 -9.66 49.12
C ASP A 1013 -21.19 -8.41 48.56
N ASN A 1014 -22.01 -8.61 47.53
CA ASN A 1014 -22.85 -7.58 46.92
C ASN A 1014 -24.23 -8.16 46.56
N GLN A 1015 -25.30 -7.37 46.70
CA GLN A 1015 -26.67 -7.80 46.39
C GLN A 1015 -26.87 -7.93 44.88
N GLY A 1016 -27.53 -9.00 44.44
CA GLY A 1016 -27.76 -9.28 43.02
C GLY A 1016 -26.74 -10.24 42.42
N ILE A 1017 -25.51 -10.26 42.93
CA ILE A 1017 -24.51 -11.28 42.59
C ILE A 1017 -24.73 -12.49 43.49
N ASN A 1018 -25.07 -13.64 42.90
CA ASN A 1018 -25.46 -14.86 43.61
C ASN A 1018 -24.28 -15.82 43.76
N ASN A 1019 -23.55 -16.09 42.68
CA ASN A 1019 -22.43 -17.02 42.61
C ASN A 1019 -21.12 -16.28 42.35
N ALA A 1020 -19.99 -16.96 42.54
CA ALA A 1020 -18.69 -16.42 42.13
C ALA A 1020 -18.52 -16.51 40.60
N TYR A 1021 -18.05 -15.42 40.00
CA TYR A 1021 -17.69 -15.27 38.59
C TYR A 1021 -18.84 -15.35 37.59
N GLU A 1022 -20.09 -15.09 38.02
CA GLU A 1022 -21.24 -15.21 37.12
C GLU A 1022 -21.24 -14.15 36.01
N HIS A 1023 -20.75 -12.93 36.30
CA HIS A 1023 -20.53 -11.91 35.28
C HIS A 1023 -19.24 -12.19 34.47
N THR A 1024 -18.14 -12.54 35.12
CA THR A 1024 -16.86 -12.87 34.47
C THR A 1024 -17.00 -14.01 33.45
N ASN A 1025 -17.81 -15.03 33.75
CA ASN A 1025 -18.05 -16.16 32.87
C ASN A 1025 -18.83 -15.79 31.59
N LEU A 1026 -19.60 -14.69 31.62
CA LEU A 1026 -20.20 -14.10 30.43
C LEU A 1026 -19.19 -13.22 29.70
N MET A 1027 -18.58 -12.24 30.40
CA MET A 1027 -17.64 -11.29 29.80
C MET A 1027 -16.42 -11.95 29.16
N LYS A 1028 -15.95 -13.10 29.65
CA LYS A 1028 -14.86 -13.87 29.04
C LYS A 1028 -15.23 -14.61 27.75
N GLN A 1029 -16.44 -14.42 27.20
CA GLN A 1029 -16.81 -14.83 25.85
C GLN A 1029 -16.37 -13.77 24.82
N PHE A 1030 -16.37 -12.49 25.21
CA PHE A 1030 -15.77 -11.42 24.43
C PHE A 1030 -14.23 -11.59 24.40
N GLY A 1031 -13.64 -11.36 23.23
CA GLY A 1031 -12.22 -11.60 22.98
C GLY A 1031 -11.82 -13.08 22.92
N LYS A 1032 -12.77 -14.02 22.79
CA LYS A 1032 -12.49 -15.43 22.47
C LYS A 1032 -12.93 -15.77 21.06
N GLU A 1033 -12.01 -16.35 20.31
CA GLU A 1033 -12.32 -17.01 19.05
C GLU A 1033 -13.32 -18.15 19.27
N THR A 1034 -14.39 -18.16 18.48
CA THR A 1034 -15.45 -19.17 18.55
C THR A 1034 -14.99 -20.46 17.89
N THR A 1035 -14.74 -21.49 18.70
CA THR A 1035 -14.14 -22.75 18.23
C THR A 1035 -15.05 -23.55 17.29
N THR A 1036 -14.80 -23.47 15.98
CA THR A 1036 -14.61 -24.71 15.20
C THR A 1036 -13.20 -25.22 15.47
N PRO A 1037 -13.00 -26.53 15.71
CA PRO A 1037 -11.68 -27.06 16.04
C PRO A 1037 -10.84 -27.23 14.77
N ASP A 1038 -9.92 -26.29 14.54
CA ASP A 1038 -8.68 -26.59 13.83
C ASP A 1038 -7.64 -27.07 14.87
N PRO A 1039 -6.75 -28.02 14.56
CA PRO A 1039 -5.74 -28.46 15.51
C PRO A 1039 -4.71 -27.33 15.73
N GLU A 1040 -4.09 -27.28 16.91
CA GLU A 1040 -2.95 -26.37 17.13
C GLU A 1040 -1.92 -26.58 16.02
N GLU A 1041 -1.78 -25.59 15.15
CA GLU A 1041 -0.84 -25.61 14.04
C GLU A 1041 0.57 -25.54 14.62
N ASN A 1042 1.17 -26.72 14.80
CA ASN A 1042 2.58 -26.88 15.12
C ASN A 1042 3.38 -26.09 14.09
N LYS A 1043 4.24 -25.18 14.52
CA LYS A 1043 4.98 -24.34 13.57
C LYS A 1043 6.21 -25.09 13.09
N ALA A 1044 6.70 -24.72 11.90
CA ALA A 1044 7.93 -25.29 11.39
C ALA A 1044 9.15 -24.57 12.04
N PRO A 1045 10.25 -25.27 12.33
CA PRO A 1045 11.41 -24.68 12.99
C PRO A 1045 11.99 -23.45 12.27
N VAL A 1046 12.42 -22.43 12.99
CA VAL A 1046 13.03 -21.24 12.41
C VAL A 1046 14.55 -21.32 12.48
N PHE A 1047 15.22 -21.07 11.36
CA PHE A 1047 16.68 -20.94 11.30
C PHE A 1047 17.14 -19.53 11.69
N SER A 1048 18.31 -19.44 12.33
CA SER A 1048 19.05 -18.19 12.52
C SER A 1048 20.51 -18.35 12.09
N GLY A 1049 21.13 -17.28 11.59
CA GLY A 1049 22.52 -17.27 11.12
C GLY A 1049 22.78 -17.78 9.69
N ILE A 1050 21.73 -18.16 8.94
CA ILE A 1050 21.85 -18.56 7.52
C ILE A 1050 21.85 -17.32 6.61
N ALA A 1051 22.86 -16.46 6.79
CA ALA A 1051 23.16 -15.36 5.87
C ALA A 1051 24.16 -15.82 4.80
N ASN A 1052 23.95 -15.39 3.55
CA ASN A 1052 24.93 -15.54 2.46
C ASN A 1052 26.30 -15.02 2.92
N LYS A 1053 27.37 -15.73 2.57
CA LYS A 1053 28.73 -15.38 3.03
C LYS A 1053 29.69 -15.27 1.87
N THR A 1054 30.30 -14.11 1.71
CA THR A 1054 31.51 -13.96 0.90
C THR A 1054 32.72 -14.44 1.70
N ILE A 1055 33.58 -15.24 1.05
CA ILE A 1055 34.90 -15.65 1.55
C ILE A 1055 35.91 -15.52 0.42
N LYS A 1056 37.20 -15.42 0.72
CA LYS A 1056 38.25 -15.33 -0.31
C LYS A 1056 38.72 -16.72 -0.73
N VAL A 1057 39.21 -16.86 -1.96
CA VAL A 1057 39.82 -18.12 -2.45
C VAL A 1057 40.93 -18.58 -1.48
N GLY A 1058 40.76 -19.78 -0.93
CA GLY A 1058 41.64 -20.42 0.06
C GLY A 1058 41.26 -20.20 1.52
N GLU A 1059 40.20 -19.45 1.82
CA GLU A 1059 39.73 -19.21 3.19
C GLU A 1059 39.05 -20.46 3.78
N ILE A 1060 39.21 -20.69 5.09
CA ILE A 1060 38.60 -21.81 5.80
C ILE A 1060 37.14 -21.47 6.09
N PHE A 1061 36.23 -22.29 5.57
CA PHE A 1061 34.79 -22.13 5.77
C PHE A 1061 34.20 -23.35 6.47
N ASP A 1062 33.56 -23.10 7.61
CA ASP A 1062 32.66 -24.04 8.28
C ASP A 1062 31.20 -23.66 7.95
N ALA A 1063 30.43 -24.65 7.50
CA ALA A 1063 29.04 -24.50 7.13
C ALA A 1063 28.13 -24.23 8.34
N LEU A 1064 28.37 -24.87 9.48
CA LEU A 1064 27.51 -24.78 10.66
C LEU A 1064 27.92 -23.64 11.61
N SER A 1065 29.12 -23.06 11.45
CA SER A 1065 29.58 -21.93 12.26
C SER A 1065 28.60 -20.76 12.23
N GLY A 1066 27.95 -20.53 13.38
CA GLY A 1066 26.99 -19.44 13.60
C GLY A 1066 25.55 -19.75 13.15
N VAL A 1067 25.28 -20.96 12.66
CA VAL A 1067 23.92 -21.38 12.26
C VAL A 1067 23.23 -22.10 13.42
N THR A 1068 22.00 -21.68 13.72
CA THR A 1068 21.15 -22.26 14.78
C THR A 1068 19.74 -22.49 14.27
N ALA A 1069 18.97 -23.32 14.97
CA ALA A 1069 17.56 -23.56 14.68
C ALA A 1069 16.77 -23.66 15.98
N THR A 1070 15.61 -23.01 16.02
CA THR A 1070 14.70 -23.00 17.17
C THR A 1070 13.27 -23.13 16.69
N ASP A 1071 12.52 -24.00 17.35
CA ASP A 1071 11.11 -24.22 17.14
C ASP A 1071 10.30 -23.72 18.34
N LYS A 1072 9.05 -23.29 18.11
CA LYS A 1072 8.19 -22.73 19.16
C LYS A 1072 7.64 -23.82 20.08
N GLU A 1073 7.37 -25.00 19.55
CA GLU A 1073 6.79 -26.14 20.26
C GLU A 1073 7.87 -27.10 20.79
N ASP A 1074 8.97 -27.30 20.04
CA ASP A 1074 10.07 -28.23 20.35
C ASP A 1074 11.37 -27.58 20.87
N GLY A 1075 11.47 -26.24 20.90
CA GLY A 1075 12.62 -25.51 21.44
C GLY A 1075 13.87 -25.56 20.56
N ASN A 1076 15.08 -25.66 21.16
CA ASN A 1076 16.33 -25.58 20.38
C ASN A 1076 16.61 -26.88 19.60
N LEU A 1077 16.64 -26.77 18.26
CA LEU A 1077 16.87 -27.86 17.32
C LEU A 1077 18.21 -27.75 16.57
N THR A 1078 19.13 -26.89 17.02
CA THR A 1078 20.42 -26.62 16.36
C THR A 1078 21.24 -27.89 16.08
N ASP A 1079 21.26 -28.85 17.00
CA ASP A 1079 22.00 -30.11 16.82
C ASP A 1079 21.35 -31.08 15.81
N LYS A 1080 20.10 -30.80 15.36
CA LYS A 1080 19.37 -31.59 14.36
C LYS A 1080 19.55 -31.05 12.93
N ILE A 1081 20.26 -29.93 12.74
CA ILE A 1081 20.47 -29.31 11.43
C ILE A 1081 21.32 -30.21 10.52
N LYS A 1082 20.82 -30.47 9.31
CA LYS A 1082 21.51 -31.19 8.25
C LYS A 1082 21.92 -30.21 7.15
N VAL A 1083 23.13 -30.34 6.63
CA VAL A 1083 23.60 -29.52 5.50
C VAL A 1083 23.87 -30.42 4.30
N SER A 1084 23.37 -30.02 3.13
CA SER A 1084 23.65 -30.65 1.84
C SER A 1084 24.27 -29.64 0.87
N GLY A 1085 25.09 -30.13 -0.06
CA GLY A 1085 25.98 -29.30 -0.87
C GLY A 1085 27.39 -29.16 -0.26
N LYS A 1086 28.31 -28.54 -1.00
CA LYS A 1086 29.67 -28.24 -0.54
C LYS A 1086 30.24 -27.02 -1.26
N ALA A 1087 30.75 -26.06 -0.51
CA ALA A 1087 31.55 -24.96 -1.06
C ALA A 1087 32.99 -25.43 -1.35
N ASP A 1088 33.46 -25.24 -2.59
CA ASP A 1088 34.86 -25.46 -2.95
C ASP A 1088 35.64 -24.15 -2.76
N THR A 1089 36.10 -23.89 -1.53
CA THR A 1089 36.81 -22.64 -1.20
C THR A 1089 38.13 -22.46 -1.97
N SER A 1090 38.61 -23.48 -2.69
CA SER A 1090 39.82 -23.40 -3.52
C SER A 1090 39.61 -22.72 -4.89
N LYS A 1091 38.36 -22.40 -5.27
CA LYS A 1091 38.03 -21.79 -6.56
C LYS A 1091 37.04 -20.64 -6.38
N ALA A 1092 37.19 -19.59 -7.18
CA ALA A 1092 36.24 -18.49 -7.20
C ALA A 1092 34.92 -18.94 -7.86
N GLY A 1093 33.79 -18.55 -7.29
CA GLY A 1093 32.45 -18.95 -7.73
C GLY A 1093 31.42 -18.89 -6.61
N LYS A 1094 30.14 -18.99 -6.97
CA LYS A 1094 29.03 -19.12 -6.01
C LYS A 1094 28.72 -20.60 -5.78
N TYR A 1095 28.68 -21.01 -4.51
CA TYR A 1095 28.39 -22.38 -4.10
C TYR A 1095 27.20 -22.39 -3.15
N GLU A 1096 26.14 -23.10 -3.51
CA GLU A 1096 24.94 -23.21 -2.67
C GLU A 1096 25.07 -24.34 -1.64
N LEU A 1097 24.61 -24.07 -0.42
CA LEU A 1097 24.43 -25.02 0.66
C LEU A 1097 22.98 -24.97 1.14
N THR A 1098 22.31 -26.11 1.17
CA THR A 1098 20.94 -26.24 1.67
C THR A 1098 20.96 -26.85 3.05
N TYR A 1099 20.42 -26.12 4.02
CA TYR A 1099 20.24 -26.52 5.41
C TYR A 1099 18.81 -27.02 5.57
N SER A 1100 18.62 -28.11 6.30
CA SER A 1100 17.29 -28.60 6.68
C SER A 1100 17.25 -29.06 8.13
N VAL A 1101 16.13 -28.80 8.80
CA VAL A 1101 15.89 -29.20 10.18
C VAL A 1101 14.43 -29.59 10.35
N THR A 1102 14.17 -30.65 11.09
CA THR A 1102 12.83 -31.23 11.28
C THR A 1102 12.52 -31.28 12.78
N ASP A 1103 11.31 -30.89 13.16
CA ASP A 1103 10.80 -30.93 14.53
C ASP A 1103 10.40 -32.37 14.98
N SER A 1104 9.68 -32.51 16.09
CA SER A 1104 9.16 -33.79 16.59
C SER A 1104 7.83 -34.23 15.96
N LYS A 1105 7.11 -33.33 15.28
CA LYS A 1105 5.82 -33.59 14.60
C LYS A 1105 5.99 -33.94 13.12
N GLY A 1106 7.14 -33.62 12.54
CA GLY A 1106 7.52 -33.91 11.16
C GLY A 1106 7.67 -32.69 10.26
N LEU A 1107 7.38 -31.46 10.71
CA LEU A 1107 7.55 -30.29 9.85
C LEU A 1107 9.03 -29.97 9.68
N THR A 1108 9.39 -29.67 8.44
CA THR A 1108 10.79 -29.50 8.03
C THR A 1108 10.97 -28.15 7.38
N THR A 1109 11.75 -27.28 8.03
CA THR A 1109 12.19 -26.04 7.40
C THR A 1109 13.47 -26.30 6.62
N THR A 1110 13.55 -25.71 5.42
CA THR A 1110 14.79 -25.69 4.63
C THR A 1110 15.17 -24.26 4.30
N ALA A 1111 16.47 -23.97 4.29
CA ALA A 1111 17.01 -22.66 3.98
C ALA A 1111 18.30 -22.81 3.16
N LYS A 1112 18.50 -21.91 2.20
CA LYS A 1112 19.67 -21.91 1.31
C LYS A 1112 20.65 -20.81 1.68
N ARG A 1113 21.94 -21.14 1.64
CA ARG A 1113 23.05 -20.22 1.81
C ARG A 1113 23.94 -20.27 0.59
N THR A 1114 24.10 -19.15 -0.09
CA THR A 1114 25.15 -18.98 -1.10
C THR A 1114 26.45 -18.58 -0.41
N ILE A 1115 27.49 -19.35 -0.68
CA ILE A 1115 28.89 -19.02 -0.36
C ILE A 1115 29.53 -18.48 -1.64
N THR A 1116 29.75 -17.17 -1.69
CA THR A 1116 30.49 -16.53 -2.78
C THR A 1116 31.97 -16.61 -2.44
N VAL A 1117 32.71 -17.46 -3.14
CA VAL A 1117 34.17 -17.45 -3.07
C VAL A 1117 34.65 -16.40 -4.06
N GLU A 1118 35.12 -15.27 -3.56
CA GLU A 1118 35.56 -14.15 -4.40
C GLU A 1118 37.05 -14.27 -4.74
N SER A 1119 37.36 -14.05 -6.02
CA SER A 1119 38.72 -13.79 -6.47
C SER A 1119 39.15 -12.41 -5.98
N VAL A 1120 40.30 -12.34 -5.31
CA VAL A 1120 40.87 -11.06 -4.87
C VAL A 1120 41.44 -10.32 -6.09
N SER A 1121 40.67 -9.43 -6.68
CA SER A 1121 41.11 -8.44 -7.68
C SER A 1121 41.23 -7.07 -7.02
N VAL A 1122 42.43 -6.47 -7.07
CA VAL A 1122 42.64 -5.09 -6.64
C VAL A 1122 42.49 -4.19 -7.87
N GLU A 1123 41.75 -3.08 -7.72
CA GLU A 1123 41.51 -2.14 -8.80
C GLU A 1123 42.84 -1.56 -9.32
N GLY A 1124 43.06 -1.66 -10.64
CA GLY A 1124 44.34 -1.32 -11.28
C GLY A 1124 45.29 -2.50 -11.59
N ASP A 1125 44.95 -3.73 -11.19
CA ASP A 1125 45.74 -4.92 -11.56
C ASP A 1125 45.68 -5.23 -13.07
N THR A 1126 46.84 -5.46 -13.67
CA THR A 1126 47.01 -5.80 -15.11
C THR A 1126 47.63 -7.18 -15.33
N TYR A 1127 47.86 -7.94 -14.26
CA TYR A 1127 48.22 -9.35 -14.31
C TYR A 1127 46.99 -10.24 -14.56
N ASP A 1128 47.00 -10.93 -15.69
CA ASP A 1128 46.02 -11.95 -16.08
C ASP A 1128 46.70 -13.33 -16.03
N SER A 1129 46.24 -14.20 -15.14
CA SER A 1129 46.80 -15.55 -14.97
C SER A 1129 46.64 -16.45 -16.20
N THR A 1130 45.78 -16.09 -17.16
CA THR A 1130 45.61 -16.82 -18.42
C THR A 1130 46.55 -16.33 -19.52
N LYS A 1131 47.15 -15.14 -19.36
CA LYS A 1131 48.08 -14.54 -20.33
C LYS A 1131 49.50 -15.07 -20.17
N ILE A 1132 50.18 -15.26 -21.30
CA ILE A 1132 51.62 -15.57 -21.34
C ILE A 1132 52.39 -14.25 -21.24
N TYR A 1133 53.38 -14.21 -20.35
CA TYR A 1133 54.31 -13.10 -20.19
C TYR A 1133 55.74 -13.51 -20.56
N TYR A 1134 56.45 -12.65 -21.28
CA TYR A 1134 57.84 -12.83 -21.66
C TYR A 1134 58.78 -12.00 -20.78
N GLY A 1135 60.02 -12.46 -20.63
CA GLY A 1135 61.02 -11.79 -19.81
C GLY A 1135 61.22 -10.33 -20.24
N GLY A 1136 60.92 -9.40 -19.34
CA GLY A 1136 60.92 -7.96 -19.56
C GLY A 1136 59.56 -7.27 -19.38
N GLU A 1137 58.45 -7.99 -19.52
CA GLU A 1137 57.10 -7.41 -19.47
C GLU A 1137 56.66 -7.02 -18.06
N LEU A 1138 55.90 -5.93 -17.95
CA LEU A 1138 55.43 -5.35 -16.69
C LEU A 1138 53.94 -5.66 -16.46
N VAL A 1139 53.58 -5.90 -15.21
CA VAL A 1139 52.20 -6.06 -14.73
C VAL A 1139 52.01 -5.37 -13.38
N THR A 1140 50.79 -4.93 -13.11
CA THR A 1140 50.33 -4.55 -11.77
C THR A 1140 49.64 -5.76 -11.15
N TYR A 1141 50.01 -6.13 -9.93
CA TYR A 1141 49.36 -7.19 -9.17
C TYR A 1141 49.30 -6.82 -7.68
N LYS A 1142 48.11 -6.87 -7.09
CA LYS A 1142 47.78 -6.33 -5.77
C LYS A 1142 48.22 -4.87 -5.61
N GLY A 1143 48.05 -4.06 -6.64
CA GLY A 1143 48.44 -2.64 -6.66
C GLY A 1143 49.95 -2.38 -6.68
N GLN A 1144 50.79 -3.40 -6.92
CA GLN A 1144 52.25 -3.30 -6.97
C GLN A 1144 52.75 -3.68 -8.38
N GLU A 1145 53.77 -2.99 -8.90
CA GLU A 1145 54.35 -3.31 -10.21
C GLU A 1145 55.37 -4.46 -10.11
N TYR A 1146 55.27 -5.42 -11.02
CA TYR A 1146 56.18 -6.55 -11.17
C TYR A 1146 56.64 -6.68 -12.62
N LYS A 1147 57.86 -7.19 -12.79
CA LYS A 1147 58.48 -7.47 -14.08
C LYS A 1147 58.74 -8.96 -14.24
N ALA A 1148 58.32 -9.56 -15.35
CA ALA A 1148 58.64 -10.95 -15.66
C ALA A 1148 60.15 -11.06 -15.93
N LYS A 1149 60.82 -12.02 -15.27
CA LYS A 1149 62.27 -12.26 -15.41
C LYS A 1149 62.57 -13.21 -16.57
N TRP A 1150 61.63 -14.08 -16.90
CA TRP A 1150 61.64 -15.01 -18.03
C TRP A 1150 60.19 -15.36 -18.41
N TRP A 1151 60.00 -16.32 -19.33
CA TRP A 1151 58.68 -16.79 -19.75
C TRP A 1151 57.87 -17.35 -18.57
N THR A 1152 56.65 -16.87 -18.35
CA THR A 1152 55.73 -17.39 -17.33
C THR A 1152 54.26 -17.21 -17.69
N GLN A 1153 53.40 -18.07 -17.17
CA GLN A 1153 51.94 -18.05 -17.35
C GLN A 1153 51.30 -18.68 -16.09
N GLY A 1154 50.27 -18.05 -15.53
CA GLY A 1154 49.53 -18.56 -14.36
C GLY A 1154 50.22 -18.38 -13.00
N GLU A 1155 51.54 -18.19 -12.95
CA GLU A 1155 52.28 -17.96 -11.71
C GLU A 1155 52.08 -16.54 -11.14
N ALA A 1156 51.47 -16.42 -9.96
CA ALA A 1156 51.18 -15.13 -9.33
C ALA A 1156 52.46 -14.30 -9.02
N PRO A 1157 52.52 -13.01 -9.39
CA PRO A 1157 53.71 -12.17 -9.23
C PRO A 1157 54.28 -12.00 -7.81
N ASP A 1158 53.43 -12.12 -6.78
CA ASP A 1158 53.86 -12.00 -5.37
C ASP A 1158 54.42 -13.32 -4.79
N LYS A 1159 54.33 -14.44 -5.52
CA LYS A 1159 54.65 -15.79 -5.02
C LYS A 1159 55.58 -16.60 -5.91
N SER A 1160 55.91 -16.14 -7.13
CA SER A 1160 56.86 -16.81 -8.01
C SER A 1160 58.14 -16.02 -8.24
N GLN A 1161 59.26 -16.73 -8.14
CA GLN A 1161 60.59 -16.29 -8.54
C GLN A 1161 60.73 -15.91 -10.03
N ALA A 1162 59.73 -16.21 -10.86
CA ALA A 1162 59.66 -15.73 -12.25
C ALA A 1162 59.37 -14.22 -12.36
N TRP A 1163 59.00 -13.56 -11.27
CA TRP A 1163 58.69 -12.14 -11.21
C TRP A 1163 59.66 -11.37 -10.30
N GLU A 1164 59.86 -10.09 -10.62
CA GLU A 1164 60.70 -9.14 -9.91
C GLU A 1164 59.85 -7.92 -9.55
N LYS A 1165 59.63 -7.66 -8.24
CA LYS A 1165 58.88 -6.48 -7.78
C LYS A 1165 59.67 -5.22 -8.10
N ILE A 1166 59.05 -4.25 -8.75
CA ILE A 1166 59.64 -2.95 -9.06
C ILE A 1166 59.41 -2.01 -7.88
N VAL A 1167 60.48 -1.67 -7.17
CA VAL A 1167 60.46 -0.67 -6.08
C VAL A 1167 60.91 0.68 -6.64
N LYS A 1168 60.01 1.66 -6.65
CA LYS A 1168 60.31 3.03 -7.11
C LYS A 1168 61.02 3.81 -5.97
N PRO A 1169 62.13 4.52 -6.25
CA PRO A 1169 62.74 5.43 -5.28
C PRO A 1169 61.80 6.59 -4.93
N ASN A 1170 61.91 7.06 -3.69
CA ASN A 1170 61.39 8.35 -3.23
C ASN A 1170 62.13 9.50 -3.94
N GLU A 1171 61.60 10.73 -3.87
CA GLU A 1171 62.19 11.91 -4.54
C GLU A 1171 63.64 12.24 -4.11
N ASP A 1172 64.06 11.82 -2.92
CA ASP A 1172 65.42 11.96 -2.39
C ASP A 1172 66.36 10.79 -2.78
N GLY A 1173 65.90 9.87 -3.62
CA GLY A 1173 66.64 8.68 -4.05
C GLY A 1173 66.68 7.54 -3.03
N SER A 1174 66.02 7.67 -1.87
CA SER A 1174 65.87 6.56 -0.92
C SER A 1174 64.78 5.58 -1.35
N ILE A 1175 64.86 4.33 -0.92
CA ILE A 1175 63.79 3.32 -1.07
C ILE A 1175 63.19 2.98 0.29
N ASN A 1176 61.89 2.71 0.37
CA ASN A 1176 61.26 2.32 1.65
C ASN A 1176 61.56 0.85 1.94
N TYR A 1177 61.96 0.52 3.17
CA TYR A 1177 62.33 -0.84 3.55
C TYR A 1177 61.10 -1.75 3.63
N GLU A 1178 61.14 -2.86 2.90
CA GLU A 1178 60.27 -4.01 3.12
C GLU A 1178 61.09 -5.22 3.61
N PRO A 1179 60.57 -6.05 4.53
CA PRO A 1179 61.26 -7.24 5.02
C PRO A 1179 61.70 -8.19 3.89
N GLY A 1180 62.98 -8.55 3.88
CA GLY A 1180 63.57 -9.48 2.90
C GLY A 1180 64.17 -8.81 1.66
N MET A 1181 64.10 -7.48 1.53
CA MET A 1181 64.86 -6.74 0.52
C MET A 1181 66.38 -6.89 0.73
N ILE A 1182 67.14 -6.85 -0.37
CA ILE A 1182 68.60 -6.92 -0.39
C ILE A 1182 69.14 -5.56 -0.81
N PHE A 1183 70.13 -5.05 -0.09
CA PHE A 1183 70.78 -3.77 -0.33
C PHE A 1183 72.28 -3.97 -0.48
N THR A 1184 72.91 -3.12 -1.29
CA THR A 1184 74.33 -3.10 -1.58
C THR A 1184 74.99 -1.85 -1.00
N GLY A 1185 76.30 -1.92 -0.78
CA GLY A 1185 77.05 -0.85 -0.11
C GLY A 1185 76.95 0.48 -0.85
N GLY A 1186 76.27 1.46 -0.24
CA GLY A 1186 75.99 2.76 -0.83
C GLY A 1186 74.51 3.12 -0.93
N GLU A 1187 73.60 2.14 -0.89
CA GLU A 1187 72.15 2.38 -1.06
C GLU A 1187 71.50 2.95 0.21
N THR A 1188 70.57 3.89 0.02
CA THR A 1188 69.83 4.56 1.09
C THR A 1188 68.41 4.00 1.20
N VAL A 1189 68.01 3.62 2.41
CA VAL A 1189 66.70 3.05 2.72
C VAL A 1189 66.01 3.82 3.84
N LYS A 1190 64.68 3.97 3.80
CA LYS A 1190 63.87 4.52 4.88
C LYS A 1190 63.17 3.42 5.66
N TYR A 1191 63.27 3.45 6.98
CA TYR A 1191 62.60 2.53 7.90
C TYR A 1191 62.26 3.25 9.21
N GLU A 1192 61.03 3.08 9.70
CA GLU A 1192 60.52 3.74 10.93
C GLU A 1192 60.78 5.26 11.00
N GLY A 1193 60.58 5.96 9.87
CA GLY A 1193 60.78 7.41 9.77
C GLY A 1193 62.24 7.87 9.76
N LYS A 1194 63.21 6.95 9.72
CA LYS A 1194 64.66 7.21 9.68
C LYS A 1194 65.29 6.70 8.41
N SER A 1195 66.35 7.37 7.97
CA SER A 1195 67.10 7.07 6.76
C SER A 1195 68.40 6.36 7.13
N TYR A 1196 68.61 5.17 6.58
CA TYR A 1196 69.80 4.35 6.78
C TYR A 1196 70.53 4.16 5.45
N LYS A 1197 71.85 4.04 5.50
CA LYS A 1197 72.70 3.70 4.37
C LYS A 1197 73.34 2.33 4.60
N ALA A 1198 73.21 1.42 3.65
CA ALA A 1198 73.91 0.15 3.67
C ALA A 1198 75.42 0.39 3.49
N LYS A 1199 76.26 -0.09 4.41
CA LYS A 1199 77.73 0.03 4.32
C LYS A 1199 78.34 -0.99 3.35
N TRP A 1200 77.71 -2.15 3.24
CA TRP A 1200 78.04 -3.26 2.35
C TRP A 1200 76.76 -4.07 2.06
N TRP A 1201 76.88 -5.23 1.38
CA TRP A 1201 75.74 -6.11 1.11
C TRP A 1201 75.03 -6.52 2.40
N THR A 1202 73.71 -6.33 2.47
CA THR A 1202 72.89 -6.72 3.63
C THR A 1202 71.45 -7.03 3.22
N ASN A 1203 70.81 -7.89 3.99
CA ASN A 1203 69.37 -8.21 3.92
C ASN A 1203 68.69 -8.17 5.30
N THR A 1204 69.36 -7.55 6.29
CA THR A 1204 68.85 -7.42 7.66
C THR A 1204 68.01 -6.15 7.82
N VAL A 1205 67.32 -6.01 8.95
CA VAL A 1205 66.44 -4.86 9.19
C VAL A 1205 67.29 -3.58 9.40
N PRO A 1206 66.95 -2.42 8.80
CA PRO A 1206 67.75 -1.21 8.90
C PRO A 1206 67.95 -0.76 10.34
N GLY A 1207 69.21 -0.65 10.75
CA GLY A 1207 69.60 -0.33 12.13
C GLY A 1207 69.64 -1.51 13.10
N SER A 1208 69.34 -2.75 12.67
CA SER A 1208 69.42 -3.95 13.53
C SER A 1208 70.85 -4.45 13.79
N ASP A 1209 71.82 -4.05 12.95
CA ASP A 1209 73.23 -4.43 13.07
C ASP A 1209 74.17 -3.40 12.42
N ASP A 1210 75.48 -3.65 12.52
CA ASP A 1210 76.56 -2.80 12.02
C ASP A 1210 76.63 -2.66 10.48
N SER A 1211 75.87 -3.44 9.69
CA SER A 1211 75.82 -3.25 8.23
C SER A 1211 75.14 -1.94 7.82
N TRP A 1212 74.39 -1.32 8.74
CA TRP A 1212 73.66 -0.08 8.53
C TRP A 1212 74.37 1.14 9.15
N GLN A 1213 74.25 2.29 8.49
CA GLN A 1213 74.59 3.60 9.02
C GLN A 1213 73.34 4.47 9.06
N LEU A 1214 72.90 4.91 10.24
CA LEU A 1214 71.87 5.96 10.34
C LEU A 1214 72.43 7.27 9.76
N ILE A 1215 71.71 7.90 8.83
CA ILE A 1215 72.15 9.11 8.12
C ILE A 1215 71.13 10.27 8.13
N GLY A 1216 69.91 10.06 8.64
CA GLY A 1216 68.88 11.10 8.78
C GLY A 1216 67.58 10.56 9.34
#